data_AF-A0A094DSZ5-F1
#
_entry.id   AF-A0A094DSZ5-F1
#
_cell.length_a   1.000
_cell.length_b   1.000
_cell.length_c   1.000
_cell.angle_alpha   90.00
_cell.angle_beta   90.00
_cell.angle_gamma   90.00
#
_symmetry.space_group_name_H-M   'P 1'
#
loop_
_entity.id
_entity.type
_entity.pdbx_description
1 polymer ?
#
loop_
_entity_poly.entity_id
_entity_poly.type
_entity_poly.pdbx_seq_one_letter_code
_entity_poly.pdbx_strand_id
1 'polypeptide(L)'
;MSQIYGHKSNSYDTIRLDGTSRLNIGDTFSTTVLQQSAAPLPIPKQHFNMLLPRAQSFVGRDGELVQLTKALEAGKNVVMAGLGGVGKSQIALEYCYQYRKKYPTSYVWWIDAVNTARIVKAYSDMADTLHLPISSKENLMRDVRNWFSQPENGRWLFVFDNVNDPDAVFQHAIDGQSGSMLDYLPHNQLGGQIIITSTTKEAADLVNAELIEVDVLPSSVARQLIRSYLPQPPDSSTSEDLDMLADTLSCIPLALTQASKYLRQMEKTVKEYLAMLKNGAQKALLLSRHLGSHHQYNKDQHTIFMVLNVSYITLKHKHRLGFEMLNVVCWLHRVNIPERILRQCCQGDKEISEVEFDEAILPLMQYSFLEKQSRASGSDEIVYCMHSLIQSMVQIFQSDEGLEGTSKSKALALIEHETIPLMHKHNWRVLGSWLPHIHSVVQCTNASPLIQHQSRSPLLLLLGTYSFSVLSREDEAMEYLEASLPDLQRPGDVSNGAVFLASCYEGKANGKLKAINLLRLTLERPDIRSAPTSITTGLEARFRCKIAALLCELLPPQPKEAQDEVAKAAELLERFEIVGHSYEQLIPYSKGADGLLRESEIEILEFCKRLKDIEKPSNVDNNRKVGLLSLLGQVYMAQAARGEPKVTEQKLKDAELSFRTCYNLCRHDSGDLSTWALRALYEVAECLREQRRYHDMEVLLKTLRSSSDIEEQGKTSAKFLKSIDLLSWALMEQGKWQDAMDVCETFLPAMEKVCGEGHRCTVDVRKRQSVLRVKIHRQQEKMAWFPWM
;
A
#
# COMPACT_ATOMS: atom_id res chain seq x y z
N MET A 1 34.90 38.59 -34.74
CA MET A 1 34.21 39.82 -35.19
C MET A 1 32.86 39.35 -35.72
N SER A 2 31.78 39.44 -34.92
CA SER A 2 30.83 40.57 -34.83
C SER A 2 29.85 40.62 -36.02
N GLN A 3 28.53 40.82 -35.88
CA GLN A 3 27.69 41.06 -34.69
C GLN A 3 26.17 41.05 -35.05
N ILE A 4 25.30 40.66 -34.09
CA ILE A 4 23.92 41.13 -33.77
C ILE A 4 22.73 40.91 -34.77
N TYR A 5 21.54 40.78 -34.14
CA TYR A 5 20.13 40.93 -34.59
C TYR A 5 19.43 39.65 -35.12
N GLY A 6 18.24 39.26 -34.63
CA GLY A 6 17.48 39.75 -33.47
C GLY A 6 15.98 39.40 -33.51
N HIS A 7 15.39 39.05 -32.36
CA HIS A 7 13.96 39.19 -31.98
C HIS A 7 12.83 38.92 -33.02
N LYS A 8 11.99 37.89 -32.78
CA LYS A 8 10.64 38.05 -32.14
C LYS A 8 9.84 36.73 -32.05
N SER A 9 8.87 36.76 -31.13
CA SER A 9 7.79 35.79 -30.93
C SER A 9 6.72 35.82 -32.05
N ASN A 10 6.01 34.71 -32.24
CA ASN A 10 4.61 34.62 -32.73
C ASN A 10 4.06 33.26 -32.21
N SER A 11 3.09 33.27 -31.30
CA SER A 11 1.64 33.21 -31.56
C SER A 11 1.15 31.82 -31.98
N TYR A 12 0.47 31.14 -31.06
CA TYR A 12 -0.28 29.91 -31.35
C TYR A 12 -1.65 30.29 -31.92
N ASP A 13 -1.74 30.45 -33.23
CA ASP A 13 -3.00 30.67 -33.91
C ASP A 13 -3.71 29.34 -34.22
N THR A 14 -4.95 29.29 -33.75
CA THR A 14 -6.01 28.29 -33.96
C THR A 14 -5.93 27.43 -35.23
N ILE A 15 -5.98 26.11 -35.04
CA ILE A 15 -6.53 25.19 -36.04
C ILE A 15 -7.98 24.89 -35.66
N ARG A 16 -8.93 25.38 -36.46
CA ARG A 16 -10.30 24.85 -36.48
C ARG A 16 -10.29 23.58 -37.33
N LEU A 17 -10.79 22.47 -36.78
CA LEU A 17 -11.17 21.31 -37.57
C LEU A 17 -12.67 21.40 -37.84
N ASP A 18 -13.01 21.58 -39.11
CA ASP A 18 -14.35 21.54 -39.64
C ASP A 18 -14.85 20.10 -39.77
N GLY A 19 -16.14 19.91 -39.49
CA GLY A 19 -16.77 18.60 -39.61
C GLY A 19 -16.91 18.17 -41.07
N THR A 20 -16.96 16.85 -41.27
CA THR A 20 -17.17 16.16 -42.56
C THR A 20 -15.94 15.98 -43.46
N SER A 21 -15.18 14.92 -43.18
CA SER A 21 -14.42 14.19 -44.21
C SER A 21 -14.33 12.72 -43.85
N ARG A 22 -14.97 11.86 -44.66
CA ARG A 22 -14.76 10.41 -44.63
C ARG A 22 -13.38 10.13 -45.21
N LEU A 23 -12.53 9.38 -44.50
CA LEU A 23 -11.31 8.83 -45.07
C LEU A 23 -11.38 7.30 -45.11
N ASN A 24 -11.25 6.77 -46.33
CA ASN A 24 -11.14 5.34 -46.59
C ASN A 24 -9.82 4.80 -46.06
N ILE A 25 -9.85 3.52 -45.66
CA ILE A 25 -8.64 2.73 -45.40
C ILE A 25 -7.98 2.44 -46.75
N GLY A 26 -6.68 2.74 -46.89
CA GLY A 26 -5.92 2.52 -48.11
C GLY A 26 -4.42 2.80 -47.97
N ASP A 27 -3.66 1.72 -47.75
CA ASP A 27 -2.26 1.46 -48.12
C ASP A 27 -1.08 2.40 -47.79
N THR A 28 0.00 1.73 -47.37
CA THR A 28 1.41 2.13 -47.44
C THR A 28 1.86 3.38 -46.68
N PHE A 29 2.39 3.16 -45.46
CA PHE A 29 3.52 3.94 -44.96
C PHE A 29 4.75 3.04 -44.81
N SER A 30 5.80 3.38 -45.55
CA SER A 30 7.07 2.64 -45.55
C SER A 30 7.73 2.69 -44.17
N THR A 31 8.27 1.55 -43.77
CA THR A 31 9.09 1.37 -42.57
C THR A 31 10.28 2.31 -42.57
N THR A 32 10.34 3.22 -41.60
CA THR A 32 11.61 3.74 -41.07
C THR A 32 11.49 3.91 -39.56
N VAL A 33 11.14 2.81 -38.89
CA VAL A 33 11.07 2.74 -37.43
C VAL A 33 12.49 2.80 -36.88
N LEU A 34 12.81 3.89 -36.17
CA LEU A 34 13.90 3.91 -35.20
C LEU A 34 13.54 2.92 -34.09
N GLN A 35 14.04 1.68 -34.20
CA GLN A 35 13.92 0.69 -33.12
C GLN A 35 14.69 1.17 -31.90
N GLN A 36 13.99 1.86 -30.99
CA GLN A 36 14.37 1.87 -29.59
C GLN A 36 13.59 0.75 -28.90
N SER A 37 14.26 -0.40 -28.76
CA SER A 37 13.86 -1.39 -27.76
C SER A 37 13.74 -0.68 -26.42
N ALA A 38 12.55 -0.70 -25.82
CA ALA A 38 12.39 -0.30 -24.44
C ALA A 38 13.22 -1.29 -23.60
N ALA A 39 14.39 -0.84 -23.13
CA ALA A 39 15.27 -1.68 -22.35
C ALA A 39 14.51 -2.21 -21.13
N PRO A 40 14.71 -3.49 -20.74
CA PRO A 40 14.13 -4.00 -19.50
C PRO A 40 14.55 -3.08 -18.35
N LEU A 41 13.58 -2.68 -17.52
CA LEU A 41 13.84 -1.78 -16.40
C LEU A 41 15.04 -2.31 -15.60
N PRO A 42 16.09 -1.51 -15.40
CA PRO A 42 17.35 -2.02 -14.88
C PRO A 42 17.16 -2.47 -13.43
N ILE A 43 17.12 -3.79 -13.22
CA ILE A 43 17.12 -4.38 -11.88
C ILE A 43 18.34 -3.82 -11.13
N PRO A 44 18.16 -3.20 -9.96
CA PRO A 44 19.25 -2.56 -9.25
C PRO A 44 20.28 -3.61 -8.82
N LYS A 45 21.51 -3.55 -9.37
CA LYS A 45 22.60 -4.52 -9.09
C LYS A 45 23.13 -4.53 -7.65
N GLN A 46 22.54 -3.73 -6.77
CA GLN A 46 22.85 -3.58 -5.36
C GLN A 46 21.67 -2.90 -4.66
N HIS A 47 21.46 -3.19 -3.39
CA HIS A 47 20.51 -2.44 -2.55
C HIS A 47 21.09 -2.29 -1.14
N PHE A 48 20.92 -1.13 -0.50
CA PHE A 48 21.37 -0.92 0.86
C PHE A 48 20.43 0.06 1.57
N ASN A 49 19.43 -0.48 2.25
CA ASN A 49 18.43 0.29 2.98
C ASN A 49 18.51 -0.05 4.48
N MET A 50 18.96 0.92 5.27
CA MET A 50 19.10 0.80 6.73
C MET A 50 18.00 1.62 7.39
N LEU A 51 17.20 0.99 8.26
CA LEU A 51 16.17 1.70 9.02
C LEU A 51 16.71 2.51 10.21
N LEU A 52 18.01 2.38 10.54
CA LEU A 52 18.64 3.00 11.71
C LEU A 52 19.90 3.79 11.31
N PRO A 53 20.19 4.93 11.95
CA PRO A 53 21.46 5.62 11.81
C PRO A 53 22.59 4.81 12.46
N ARG A 54 23.78 4.86 11.86
CA ARG A 54 25.00 4.29 12.44
C ARG A 54 25.40 5.11 13.67
N ALA A 55 25.64 4.45 14.81
CA ALA A 55 26.08 5.13 16.02
C ALA A 55 27.37 5.94 15.81
N GLN A 56 27.43 7.14 16.39
CA GLN A 56 28.62 8.00 16.35
C GLN A 56 29.80 7.41 17.13
N SER A 57 29.51 6.63 18.18
CA SER A 57 30.48 5.90 18.98
C SER A 57 30.04 4.44 19.11
N PHE A 58 30.85 3.53 18.56
CA PHE A 58 30.69 2.09 18.66
C PHE A 58 32.02 1.50 19.19
N VAL A 59 31.98 0.75 20.29
CA VAL A 59 33.18 0.32 21.03
C VAL A 59 33.04 -1.09 21.60
N GLY A 60 34.14 -1.85 21.59
CA GLY A 60 34.31 -3.10 22.34
C GLY A 60 33.30 -4.20 22.04
N ARG A 61 32.87 -4.34 20.78
CA ARG A 61 32.01 -5.43 20.28
C ARG A 61 32.70 -6.27 19.20
N ASP A 62 34.03 -6.19 19.14
CA ASP A 62 34.85 -6.89 18.14
C ASP A 62 34.73 -8.42 18.28
N GLY A 63 34.56 -8.93 19.50
CA GLY A 63 34.36 -10.36 19.75
C GLY A 63 33.07 -10.88 19.15
N GLU A 64 31.96 -10.18 19.40
CA GLU A 64 30.64 -10.50 18.85
C GLU A 64 30.60 -10.34 17.33
N LEU A 65 31.26 -9.32 16.77
CA LEU A 65 31.41 -9.16 15.32
C LEU A 65 32.23 -10.30 14.69
N VAL A 66 33.28 -10.78 15.34
CA VAL A 66 34.06 -11.94 14.88
C VAL A 66 33.24 -13.24 14.94
N GLN A 67 32.48 -13.45 16.03
CA GLN A 67 31.57 -14.60 16.15
C GLN A 67 30.47 -14.57 15.07
N LEU A 68 29.82 -13.42 14.89
CA LEU A 68 28.80 -13.17 13.87
C LEU A 68 29.34 -13.43 12.47
N THR A 69 30.52 -12.88 12.14
CA THR A 69 31.19 -13.11 10.86
C THR A 69 31.45 -14.60 10.64
N LYS A 70 32.03 -15.29 11.63
CA LYS A 70 32.36 -16.71 11.53
C LYS A 70 31.12 -17.60 11.33
N ALA A 71 30.03 -17.33 12.03
CA ALA A 71 28.80 -18.10 11.92
C ALA A 71 28.11 -17.89 10.55
N LEU A 72 28.01 -16.63 10.11
CA LEU A 72 27.42 -16.28 8.82
C LEU A 72 28.26 -16.73 7.61
N GLU A 73 29.59 -16.78 7.74
CA GLU A 73 30.48 -17.33 6.70
C GLU A 73 30.49 -18.87 6.68
N ALA A 74 30.12 -19.52 7.80
CA ALA A 74 29.85 -20.96 7.85
C ALA A 74 28.45 -21.34 7.31
N GLY A 75 27.69 -20.38 6.77
CA GLY A 75 26.36 -20.61 6.20
C GLY A 75 25.24 -20.80 7.24
N LYS A 76 25.47 -20.45 8.51
CA LYS A 76 24.43 -20.46 9.55
C LYS A 76 23.64 -19.16 9.53
N ASN A 77 22.33 -19.24 9.79
CA ASN A 77 21.57 -18.10 10.28
C ASN A 77 22.04 -17.74 11.70
N VAL A 78 21.94 -16.48 12.11
CA VAL A 78 22.36 -16.03 13.45
C VAL A 78 21.25 -15.29 14.17
N VAL A 79 20.97 -15.68 15.41
CA VAL A 79 20.12 -14.96 16.35
C VAL A 79 21.00 -14.26 17.38
N MET A 80 20.94 -12.93 17.40
CA MET A 80 21.50 -12.11 18.47
C MET A 80 20.43 -11.92 19.55
N ALA A 81 20.59 -12.59 20.68
CA ALA A 81 19.69 -12.50 21.84
C ALA A 81 20.33 -11.69 22.97
N GLY A 82 19.53 -11.06 23.82
CA GLY A 82 20.04 -10.32 24.97
C GLY A 82 19.08 -9.23 25.42
N LEU A 83 19.42 -8.51 26.49
CA LEU A 83 18.53 -7.51 27.10
C LEU A 83 18.19 -6.34 26.14
N GLY A 84 17.19 -5.55 26.53
CA GLY A 84 16.90 -4.28 25.86
C GLY A 84 18.07 -3.30 25.99
N GLY A 85 18.42 -2.58 24.92
CA GLY A 85 19.43 -1.51 24.97
C GLY A 85 20.90 -1.96 25.00
N VAL A 86 21.21 -3.26 24.95
CA VAL A 86 22.59 -3.80 24.91
C VAL A 86 23.32 -3.62 23.58
N GLY A 87 22.64 -3.12 22.55
CA GLY A 87 23.25 -2.76 21.26
C GLY A 87 23.18 -3.82 20.16
N LYS A 88 22.37 -4.88 20.30
CA LYS A 88 22.18 -5.94 19.27
C LYS A 88 22.01 -5.39 17.84
N SER A 89 21.05 -4.49 17.66
CA SER A 89 20.78 -3.82 16.39
C SER A 89 21.95 -2.97 15.90
N GLN A 90 22.76 -2.37 16.79
CA GLN A 90 23.97 -1.64 16.39
C GLN A 90 25.10 -2.58 15.96
N ILE A 91 25.22 -3.78 16.55
CA ILE A 91 26.19 -4.80 16.09
C ILE A 91 25.78 -5.33 14.70
N ALA A 92 24.49 -5.65 14.50
CA ALA A 92 23.96 -6.05 13.20
C ALA A 92 24.15 -4.94 12.14
N LEU A 93 23.91 -3.68 12.50
CA LEU A 93 24.13 -2.53 11.63
C LEU A 93 25.60 -2.33 11.26
N GLU A 94 26.53 -2.45 12.22
CA GLU A 94 27.96 -2.38 11.93
C GLU A 94 28.40 -3.53 11.00
N TYR A 95 27.88 -4.75 11.20
CA TYR A 95 28.09 -5.85 10.28
C TYR A 95 27.54 -5.54 8.87
N CYS A 96 26.36 -4.93 8.73
CA CYS A 96 25.84 -4.50 7.43
C CYS A 96 26.81 -3.55 6.69
N TYR A 97 27.44 -2.60 7.39
CA TYR A 97 28.44 -1.71 6.77
C TYR A 97 29.72 -2.47 6.36
N GLN A 98 30.19 -3.42 7.18
CA GLN A 98 31.33 -4.27 6.84
C GLN A 98 31.02 -5.19 5.65
N TYR A 99 29.84 -5.81 5.63
CA TYR A 99 29.33 -6.64 4.55
C TYR A 99 29.23 -5.87 3.23
N ARG A 100 28.63 -4.67 3.24
CA ARG A 100 28.58 -3.80 2.06
C ARG A 100 29.97 -3.41 1.55
N LYS A 101 30.93 -3.17 2.44
CA LYS A 101 32.33 -2.87 2.07
C LYS A 101 33.02 -4.08 1.44
N LYS A 102 32.74 -5.29 1.94
CA LYS A 102 33.29 -6.56 1.43
C LYS A 102 32.63 -7.01 0.12
N TYR A 103 31.34 -6.74 -0.04
CA TYR A 103 30.52 -7.11 -1.19
C TYR A 103 29.74 -5.89 -1.71
N PRO A 104 30.37 -4.97 -2.49
CA PRO A 104 29.70 -3.74 -2.93
C PRO A 104 28.42 -3.99 -3.75
N THR A 105 28.41 -5.03 -4.58
CA THR A 105 27.29 -5.41 -5.46
C THR A 105 26.32 -6.40 -4.79
N SER A 106 26.04 -6.22 -3.50
CA SER A 106 25.13 -7.08 -2.73
C SER A 106 23.83 -6.37 -2.38
N TYR A 107 22.84 -7.15 -1.96
CA TYR A 107 21.58 -6.65 -1.41
C TYR A 107 21.62 -6.72 0.11
N VAL A 108 21.38 -5.61 0.80
CA VAL A 108 21.22 -5.59 2.25
C VAL A 108 19.87 -5.01 2.61
N TRP A 109 19.04 -5.83 3.25
CA TRP A 109 17.65 -5.55 3.58
C TRP A 109 17.43 -5.55 5.09
N TRP A 110 17.04 -4.41 5.63
CA TRP A 110 16.64 -4.26 7.02
C TRP A 110 15.12 -4.35 7.17
N ILE A 111 14.66 -5.31 7.95
CA ILE A 111 13.25 -5.67 8.12
C ILE A 111 12.85 -5.40 9.58
N ASP A 112 11.87 -4.52 9.79
CA ASP A 112 11.27 -4.30 11.10
C ASP A 112 10.32 -5.47 11.42
N ALA A 113 10.77 -6.40 12.26
CA ALA A 113 10.16 -7.71 12.46
C ALA A 113 9.30 -7.80 13.74
N VAL A 114 8.68 -6.69 14.15
CA VAL A 114 7.78 -6.63 15.33
C VAL A 114 6.49 -7.43 15.14
N ASN A 115 6.01 -7.54 13.91
CA ASN A 115 4.86 -8.37 13.56
C ASN A 115 4.92 -8.80 12.08
N THR A 116 4.14 -9.82 11.74
CA THR A 116 4.06 -10.40 10.40
C THR A 116 3.69 -9.36 9.33
N ALA A 117 2.71 -8.49 9.60
CA ALA A 117 2.27 -7.46 8.64
C ALA A 117 3.40 -6.54 8.15
N ARG A 118 4.32 -6.11 9.04
CA ARG A 118 5.51 -5.34 8.66
C ARG A 118 6.47 -6.14 7.79
N ILE A 119 6.64 -7.44 8.07
CA ILE A 119 7.48 -8.32 7.26
C ILE A 119 6.88 -8.49 5.85
N VAL A 120 5.56 -8.72 5.71
CA VAL A 120 4.93 -8.81 4.38
C VAL A 120 5.10 -7.49 3.62
N LYS A 121 4.98 -6.33 4.29
CA LYS A 121 5.22 -5.03 3.65
C LYS A 121 6.67 -4.89 3.16
N ALA A 122 7.66 -5.30 3.97
CA ALA A 122 9.07 -5.30 3.54
C ALA A 122 9.30 -6.23 2.33
N TYR A 123 8.68 -7.41 2.28
CA TYR A 123 8.73 -8.31 1.12
C TYR A 123 8.04 -7.70 -0.13
N SER A 124 6.95 -6.94 0.04
CA SER A 124 6.36 -6.14 -1.04
C SER A 124 7.34 -5.09 -1.57
N ASP A 125 8.02 -4.36 -0.68
CA ASP A 125 9.01 -3.35 -1.08
C ASP A 125 10.22 -3.97 -1.80
N MET A 126 10.62 -5.20 -1.43
CA MET A 126 11.62 -5.98 -2.17
C MET A 126 11.13 -6.34 -3.58
N ALA A 127 9.90 -6.85 -3.70
CA ALA A 127 9.31 -7.20 -4.98
C ALA A 127 9.23 -6.00 -5.93
N ASP A 128 8.75 -4.86 -5.42
CA ASP A 128 8.65 -3.60 -6.16
C ASP A 128 10.03 -3.09 -6.59
N THR A 129 11.01 -3.10 -5.69
CA THR A 129 12.40 -2.63 -5.93
C THR A 129 13.14 -3.47 -6.95
N LEU A 130 12.92 -4.79 -6.94
CA LEU A 130 13.55 -5.74 -7.87
C LEU A 130 12.71 -5.96 -9.15
N HIS A 131 11.53 -5.32 -9.25
CA HIS A 131 10.56 -5.47 -10.34
C HIS A 131 10.15 -6.94 -10.58
N LEU A 132 9.95 -7.70 -9.48
CA LEU A 132 9.68 -9.13 -9.55
C LEU A 132 8.30 -9.43 -10.19
N PRO A 133 8.21 -10.48 -11.02
CA PRO A 133 6.92 -11.02 -11.45
C PRO A 133 6.28 -11.78 -10.29
N ILE A 134 5.41 -11.13 -9.51
CA ILE A 134 4.68 -11.77 -8.41
C ILE A 134 3.50 -12.57 -8.95
N SER A 135 3.53 -13.89 -8.74
CA SER A 135 2.59 -14.86 -9.31
C SER A 135 1.20 -14.82 -8.68
N SER A 136 1.09 -14.40 -7.42
CA SER A 136 -0.14 -13.92 -6.78
C SER A 136 0.20 -13.29 -5.43
N LYS A 137 -0.73 -12.59 -4.78
CA LYS A 137 -0.42 -11.95 -3.49
C LYS A 137 -0.21 -12.96 -2.37
N GLU A 138 -0.89 -14.11 -2.45
CA GLU A 138 -0.75 -15.26 -1.53
C GLU A 138 0.60 -15.97 -1.68
N ASN A 139 1.33 -15.64 -2.74
CA ASN A 139 2.66 -16.13 -3.09
C ASN A 139 3.74 -15.04 -3.05
N LEU A 140 3.42 -13.79 -2.69
CA LEU A 140 4.37 -12.67 -2.65
C LEU A 140 5.66 -13.05 -1.91
N MET A 141 5.54 -13.57 -0.68
CA MET A 141 6.71 -13.91 0.11
C MET A 141 7.47 -15.11 -0.43
N ARG A 142 6.75 -16.08 -1.01
CA ARG A 142 7.32 -17.25 -1.70
C ARG A 142 8.14 -16.86 -2.92
N ASP A 143 7.64 -15.92 -3.72
CA ASP A 143 8.27 -15.54 -4.99
C ASP A 143 9.52 -14.68 -4.75
N VAL A 144 9.47 -13.76 -3.77
CA VAL A 144 10.65 -13.04 -3.26
C VAL A 144 11.69 -14.01 -2.70
N ARG A 145 11.28 -14.93 -1.82
CA ARG A 145 12.14 -16.01 -1.28
C ARG A 145 12.80 -16.81 -2.40
N ASN A 146 12.03 -17.25 -3.39
CA ASN A 146 12.53 -18.03 -4.52
C ASN A 146 13.54 -17.24 -5.37
N TRP A 147 13.34 -15.93 -5.55
CA TRP A 147 14.29 -15.06 -6.25
C TRP A 147 15.62 -14.97 -5.50
N PHE A 148 15.62 -14.66 -4.19
CA PHE A 148 16.85 -14.61 -3.39
C PHE A 148 17.52 -15.99 -3.21
N SER A 149 16.77 -17.08 -3.39
CA SER A 149 17.31 -18.44 -3.35
C SER A 149 18.04 -18.87 -4.63
N GLN A 150 17.92 -18.12 -5.75
CA GLN A 150 18.67 -18.41 -6.97
C GLN A 150 20.14 -17.95 -6.86
N PRO A 151 21.14 -18.79 -7.21
CA PRO A 151 22.56 -18.41 -7.25
C PRO A 151 22.88 -17.17 -8.09
N GLU A 152 22.19 -17.01 -9.22
CA GLU A 152 22.46 -16.02 -10.26
C GLU A 152 22.13 -14.59 -9.79
N ASN A 153 21.24 -14.47 -8.79
CA ASN A 153 20.81 -13.21 -8.20
C ASN A 153 21.81 -12.66 -7.15
N GLY A 154 22.92 -13.37 -6.91
CA GLY A 154 24.07 -12.86 -6.17
C GLY A 154 23.94 -12.93 -4.65
N ARG A 155 24.78 -12.14 -3.95
CA ARG A 155 24.90 -12.15 -2.49
C ARG A 155 23.90 -11.21 -1.84
N TRP A 156 23.35 -11.63 -0.70
CA TRP A 156 22.41 -10.84 0.07
C TRP A 156 22.54 -11.07 1.58
N LEU A 157 22.14 -10.06 2.35
CA LEU A 157 22.07 -10.05 3.80
C LEU A 157 20.70 -9.52 4.24
N PHE A 158 19.95 -10.32 4.99
CA PHE A 158 18.67 -9.94 5.60
C PHE A 158 18.87 -9.72 7.11
N VAL A 159 18.32 -8.64 7.65
CA VAL A 159 18.30 -8.37 9.10
C VAL A 159 16.85 -8.24 9.55
N PHE A 160 16.39 -9.18 10.38
CA PHE A 160 15.08 -9.14 11.05
C PHE A 160 15.25 -8.54 12.45
N ASP A 161 14.87 -7.28 12.63
CA ASP A 161 15.16 -6.51 13.84
C ASP A 161 13.92 -6.35 14.74
N ASN A 162 14.10 -6.57 16.05
CA ASN A 162 13.06 -6.54 17.10
C ASN A 162 12.03 -7.69 17.01
N VAL A 163 12.47 -8.93 16.81
CA VAL A 163 11.63 -10.11 17.00
C VAL A 163 11.43 -10.33 18.50
N ASN A 164 10.43 -9.68 19.09
CA ASN A 164 10.15 -9.73 20.53
C ASN A 164 9.25 -10.92 20.92
N ASP A 165 8.38 -11.36 20.00
CA ASP A 165 7.56 -12.56 20.12
C ASP A 165 7.92 -13.50 18.96
N PRO A 166 8.88 -14.43 19.16
CA PRO A 166 9.36 -15.29 18.10
C PRO A 166 8.31 -16.29 17.61
N ASP A 167 7.41 -16.75 18.47
CA ASP A 167 6.35 -17.71 18.11
C ASP A 167 5.31 -17.05 17.19
N ALA A 168 4.84 -15.85 17.56
CA ALA A 168 3.88 -15.10 16.75
C ALA A 168 4.46 -14.68 15.38
N VAL A 169 5.78 -14.50 15.28
CA VAL A 169 6.46 -14.16 14.02
C VAL A 169 6.77 -15.39 13.17
N PHE A 170 7.23 -16.50 13.77
CA PHE A 170 7.77 -17.64 13.02
C PHE A 170 6.83 -18.84 12.87
N GLN A 171 6.02 -19.19 13.88
CA GLN A 171 5.22 -20.42 13.84
C GLN A 171 3.87 -20.26 13.16
N HIS A 172 3.26 -19.07 13.23
CA HIS A 172 1.90 -18.87 12.72
C HIS A 172 1.87 -18.65 11.20
N ALA A 173 0.75 -19.05 10.58
CA ALA A 173 0.48 -18.70 9.19
C ALA A 173 0.37 -17.18 9.07
N ILE A 174 1.00 -16.62 8.05
CA ILE A 174 0.96 -15.18 7.79
C ILE A 174 -0.33 -14.86 7.02
N ASP A 175 -1.12 -13.93 7.54
CA ASP A 175 -2.38 -13.52 6.89
C ASP A 175 -2.16 -13.07 5.45
N GLY A 176 -2.97 -13.63 4.55
CA GLY A 176 -2.85 -13.40 3.11
C GLY A 176 -1.60 -14.02 2.47
N GLN A 177 -0.92 -14.98 3.11
CA GLN A 177 0.14 -15.82 2.52
C GLN A 177 -0.19 -17.32 2.72
N SER A 178 0.46 -18.18 1.93
CA SER A 178 0.20 -19.63 1.91
C SER A 178 0.87 -20.46 3.03
N GLY A 179 1.40 -19.85 4.08
CA GLY A 179 2.35 -20.49 5.01
C GLY A 179 2.92 -19.57 6.09
N SER A 180 3.90 -20.09 6.83
CA SER A 180 4.56 -19.42 7.96
C SER A 180 5.79 -18.62 7.52
N MET A 181 6.35 -17.79 8.42
CA MET A 181 7.59 -17.06 8.11
C MET A 181 8.78 -17.99 7.86
N LEU A 182 8.83 -19.17 8.49
CA LEU A 182 9.87 -20.18 8.28
C LEU A 182 9.93 -20.64 6.82
N ASP A 183 8.77 -20.77 6.17
CA ASP A 183 8.65 -21.15 4.75
C ASP A 183 9.23 -20.07 3.82
N TYR A 184 9.27 -18.81 4.26
CA TYR A 184 9.65 -17.64 3.47
C TYR A 184 11.06 -17.12 3.71
N LEU A 185 11.81 -17.70 4.64
CA LEU A 185 13.24 -17.42 4.74
C LEU A 185 13.93 -17.86 3.43
N PRO A 186 14.68 -16.97 2.73
CA PRO A 186 15.43 -17.35 1.55
C PRO A 186 16.61 -18.26 1.90
N HIS A 187 16.92 -19.22 1.04
CA HIS A 187 17.96 -20.22 1.27
C HIS A 187 18.93 -20.20 0.09
N ASN A 188 20.21 -19.85 0.31
CA ASN A 188 21.20 -19.83 -0.78
C ASN A 188 22.59 -20.28 -0.31
N GLN A 189 23.05 -21.42 -0.83
CA GLN A 189 24.34 -22.05 -0.49
C GLN A 189 25.56 -21.23 -0.93
N LEU A 190 25.40 -20.20 -1.78
CA LEU A 190 26.50 -19.44 -2.40
C LEU A 190 26.72 -18.04 -1.81
N GLY A 191 25.96 -17.66 -0.77
CA GLY A 191 26.27 -16.46 0.03
C GLY A 191 25.10 -15.63 0.54
N GLY A 192 23.94 -16.24 0.79
CA GLY A 192 22.86 -15.61 1.53
C GLY A 192 23.16 -15.63 3.04
N GLN A 193 22.78 -14.56 3.76
CA GLN A 193 23.03 -14.42 5.20
C GLN A 193 21.82 -13.82 5.92
N ILE A 194 21.46 -14.36 7.09
CA ILE A 194 20.32 -13.90 7.89
C ILE A 194 20.79 -13.60 9.31
N ILE A 195 20.49 -12.39 9.78
CA ILE A 195 20.64 -11.95 11.16
C ILE A 195 19.26 -11.68 11.73
N ILE A 196 18.97 -12.16 12.93
CA ILE A 196 17.76 -11.88 13.69
C ILE A 196 18.17 -11.23 15.01
N THR A 197 17.50 -10.15 15.44
CA THR A 197 17.69 -9.58 16.78
C THR A 197 16.45 -9.84 17.65
N SER A 198 16.66 -10.35 18.86
CA SER A 198 15.58 -10.67 19.80
C SER A 198 15.92 -10.29 21.25
N THR A 199 14.90 -10.10 22.08
CA THR A 199 15.05 -10.04 23.54
C THR A 199 15.10 -11.40 24.21
N THR A 200 14.65 -12.46 23.54
CA THR A 200 14.64 -13.83 24.07
C THR A 200 15.57 -14.74 23.28
N LYS A 201 15.86 -15.92 23.85
CA LYS A 201 16.72 -16.92 23.20
C LYS A 201 15.91 -17.90 22.33
N GLU A 202 14.60 -18.05 22.58
CA GLU A 202 13.72 -19.00 21.89
C GLU A 202 13.77 -18.84 20.36
N ALA A 203 13.97 -17.61 19.86
CA ALA A 203 14.13 -17.34 18.44
C ALA A 203 15.22 -18.19 17.76
N ALA A 204 16.31 -18.56 18.46
CA ALA A 204 17.38 -19.37 17.91
C ALA A 204 16.94 -20.82 17.66
N ASP A 205 16.19 -21.39 18.59
CA ASP A 205 15.69 -22.77 18.50
C ASP A 205 14.62 -22.88 17.40
N LEU A 206 13.71 -21.90 17.31
CA LEU A 206 12.63 -21.88 16.32
C LEU A 206 13.11 -21.81 14.87
N VAL A 207 14.17 -21.04 14.61
CA VAL A 207 14.70 -20.82 13.25
C VAL A 207 15.97 -21.63 12.97
N ASN A 208 16.36 -22.54 13.88
CA ASN A 208 17.57 -23.36 13.82
C ASN A 208 18.84 -22.54 13.50
N ALA A 209 19.08 -21.49 14.29
CA ALA A 209 20.16 -20.52 14.10
C ALA A 209 21.25 -20.62 15.19
N GLU A 210 22.44 -20.12 14.86
CA GLU A 210 23.49 -19.92 15.86
C GLU A 210 23.06 -18.82 16.84
N LEU A 211 23.04 -19.12 18.13
CA LEU A 211 22.78 -18.15 19.18
C LEU A 211 24.06 -17.37 19.52
N ILE A 212 24.01 -16.05 19.41
CA ILE A 212 25.00 -15.12 19.99
C ILE A 212 24.32 -14.35 21.11
N GLU A 213 24.74 -14.61 22.35
CA GLU A 213 24.27 -13.87 23.52
C GLU A 213 25.05 -12.55 23.64
N VAL A 214 24.33 -11.43 23.55
CA VAL A 214 24.88 -10.08 23.69
C VAL A 214 24.61 -9.58 25.11
N ASP A 215 25.66 -9.64 25.93
CA ASP A 215 25.63 -9.16 27.31
C ASP A 215 25.86 -7.64 27.39
N VAL A 216 25.78 -7.06 28.59
CA VAL A 216 26.17 -5.67 28.89
C VAL A 216 27.65 -5.41 28.58
N LEU A 217 28.08 -4.15 28.55
CA LEU A 217 29.49 -3.84 28.28
C LEU A 217 30.38 -4.22 29.47
N PRO A 218 31.61 -4.69 29.26
CA PRO A 218 32.63 -4.70 30.31
C PRO A 218 32.88 -3.28 30.84
N SER A 219 33.09 -3.09 32.15
CA SER A 219 33.20 -1.76 32.77
C SER A 219 34.33 -0.87 32.18
N SER A 220 35.37 -1.47 31.61
CA SER A 220 36.40 -0.76 30.83
C SER A 220 35.84 -0.13 29.54
N VAL A 221 35.03 -0.88 28.80
CA VAL A 221 34.36 -0.45 27.56
C VAL A 221 33.20 0.51 27.88
N ALA A 222 32.47 0.27 28.98
CA ALA A 222 31.44 1.19 29.46
C ALA A 222 32.02 2.58 29.76
N ARG A 223 33.16 2.68 30.46
CA ARG A 223 33.91 3.93 30.65
C ARG A 223 34.36 4.57 29.34
N GLN A 224 34.81 3.77 28.36
CA GLN A 224 35.19 4.28 27.04
C GLN A 224 34.00 4.90 26.31
N LEU A 225 32.82 4.27 26.38
CA LEU A 225 31.58 4.80 25.81
C LEU A 225 31.11 6.07 26.53
N ILE A 226 31.18 6.12 27.87
CA ILE A 226 30.90 7.35 28.63
C ILE A 226 31.81 8.48 28.14
N ARG A 227 33.13 8.24 28.07
CA ARG A 227 34.11 9.26 27.66
C ARG A 227 33.95 9.73 26.21
N SER A 228 33.45 8.90 25.29
CA SER A 228 33.17 9.36 23.92
C SER A 228 32.00 10.36 23.88
N TYR A 229 31.00 10.18 24.77
CA TYR A 229 29.89 11.11 24.95
C TYR A 229 30.11 12.18 26.04
N LEU A 230 31.16 12.09 26.85
CA LEU A 230 31.57 13.07 27.84
C LEU A 230 33.11 13.20 27.91
N PRO A 231 33.76 13.83 26.92
CA PRO A 231 35.23 13.88 26.83
C PRO A 231 35.88 14.76 27.91
N GLN A 232 35.16 15.80 28.34
CA GLN A 232 35.48 16.64 29.48
C GLN A 232 34.22 16.67 30.38
N PRO A 233 34.19 15.92 31.50
CA PRO A 233 33.13 16.08 32.48
C PRO A 233 33.17 17.50 33.09
N PRO A 234 32.03 18.06 33.55
CA PRO A 234 31.96 19.45 34.02
C PRO A 234 32.72 19.67 35.33
N ASP A 235 32.73 18.66 36.19
CA ASP A 235 33.66 18.49 37.30
C ASP A 235 34.89 17.70 36.85
N SER A 236 35.98 17.80 37.62
CA SER A 236 37.15 16.92 37.51
C SER A 236 36.82 15.49 38.01
N SER A 237 35.78 14.86 37.48
CA SER A 237 35.31 13.54 37.87
C SER A 237 36.46 12.54 37.77
N THR A 238 36.68 11.78 38.85
CA THR A 238 37.73 10.76 38.83
C THR A 238 37.34 9.61 37.90
N SER A 239 38.27 8.71 37.59
CA SER A 239 37.91 7.43 36.97
C SER A 239 36.87 6.67 37.79
N GLU A 240 36.95 6.76 39.11
CA GLU A 240 36.06 6.10 40.07
C GLU A 240 34.63 6.67 40.00
N ASP A 241 34.47 7.98 39.78
CA ASP A 241 33.15 8.59 39.55
C ASP A 241 32.51 8.03 38.26
N LEU A 242 33.30 7.83 37.20
CA LEU A 242 32.83 7.23 35.95
C LEU A 242 32.57 5.72 36.07
N ASP A 243 33.32 5.00 36.90
CA ASP A 243 33.05 3.60 37.25
C ASP A 243 31.73 3.48 38.03
N MET A 244 31.52 4.30 39.07
CA MET A 244 30.26 4.35 39.81
C MET A 244 29.06 4.66 38.92
N LEU A 245 29.23 5.53 37.91
CA LEU A 245 28.20 5.78 36.90
C LEU A 245 27.95 4.55 36.02
N ALA A 246 29.01 3.90 35.53
CA ALA A 246 28.88 2.69 34.70
C ALA A 246 28.17 1.55 35.45
N ASP A 247 28.55 1.30 36.69
CA ASP A 247 27.98 0.26 37.56
C ASP A 247 26.52 0.58 37.94
N THR A 248 26.21 1.84 38.28
CA THR A 248 24.82 2.27 38.54
C THR A 248 23.94 2.11 37.31
N LEU A 249 24.52 2.20 36.12
CA LEU A 249 23.84 2.06 34.83
C LEU A 249 23.93 0.66 34.22
N SER A 250 24.24 -0.37 35.03
CA SER A 250 24.36 -1.78 34.63
C SER A 250 25.25 -2.00 33.40
N CYS A 251 26.17 -1.07 33.11
CA CYS A 251 26.94 -1.01 31.86
C CYS A 251 26.13 -1.14 30.55
N ILE A 252 24.85 -0.72 30.53
CA ILE A 252 23.98 -0.82 29.34
C ILE A 252 24.26 0.35 28.36
N PRO A 253 24.71 0.11 27.11
CA PRO A 253 25.03 1.14 26.12
C PRO A 253 23.99 2.25 25.97
N LEU A 254 22.70 1.92 25.90
CA LEU A 254 21.63 2.90 25.76
C LEU A 254 21.53 3.83 26.97
N ALA A 255 21.58 3.27 28.19
CA ALA A 255 21.53 4.03 29.43
C ALA A 255 22.78 4.91 29.61
N LEU A 256 23.96 4.36 29.34
CA LEU A 256 25.25 5.08 29.36
C LEU A 256 25.24 6.26 28.38
N THR A 257 24.73 6.06 27.16
CA THR A 257 24.67 7.10 26.11
C THR A 257 23.72 8.23 26.50
N GLN A 258 22.51 7.90 26.98
CA GLN A 258 21.54 8.89 27.46
C GLN A 258 22.09 9.70 28.64
N ALA A 259 22.62 9.02 29.67
CA ALA A 259 23.18 9.67 30.84
C ALA A 259 24.36 10.59 30.49
N SER A 260 25.29 10.13 29.63
CA SER A 260 26.47 10.91 29.24
C SER A 260 26.11 12.17 28.44
N LYS A 261 25.15 12.06 27.51
CA LYS A 261 24.64 13.22 26.77
C LYS A 261 23.82 14.17 27.65
N TYR A 262 23.03 13.64 28.60
CA TYR A 262 22.31 14.46 29.59
C TYR A 262 23.29 15.26 30.48
N LEU A 263 24.32 14.59 31.02
CA LEU A 263 25.40 15.21 31.82
C LEU A 263 26.06 16.35 31.04
N ARG A 264 26.45 16.09 29.78
CA ARG A 264 27.01 17.10 28.88
C ARG A 264 26.06 18.29 28.68
N GLN A 265 24.79 18.03 28.36
CA GLN A 265 23.83 19.09 28.00
C GLN A 265 23.35 19.93 29.20
N MET A 266 23.36 19.36 30.40
CA MET A 266 22.94 20.04 31.62
C MET A 266 24.10 20.62 32.43
N GLU A 267 25.34 20.44 31.96
CA GLU A 267 26.59 20.79 32.67
C GLU A 267 26.61 20.26 34.12
N LYS A 268 25.98 19.10 34.33
CA LYS A 268 25.83 18.46 35.64
C LYS A 268 27.02 17.58 35.98
N THR A 269 27.37 17.55 37.25
CA THR A 269 28.37 16.60 37.75
C THR A 269 27.83 15.18 37.80
N VAL A 270 28.73 14.20 37.72
CA VAL A 270 28.37 12.77 37.86
C VAL A 270 27.67 12.51 39.20
N LYS A 271 28.15 13.16 40.27
CA LYS A 271 27.63 13.02 41.65
C LYS A 271 26.20 13.54 41.78
N GLU A 272 25.88 14.71 41.20
CA GLU A 272 24.51 15.22 41.17
C GLU A 272 23.58 14.30 40.39
N TYR A 273 24.02 13.78 39.25
CA TYR A 273 23.19 12.89 38.42
C TYR A 273 22.90 11.56 39.13
N LEU A 274 23.88 10.97 39.80
CA LEU A 274 23.68 9.79 40.65
C LEU A 274 22.67 10.06 41.79
N ALA A 275 22.66 11.26 42.37
CA ALA A 275 21.64 11.65 43.35
C ALA A 275 20.24 11.80 42.72
N MET A 276 20.14 12.35 41.50
CA MET A 276 18.88 12.44 40.77
C MET A 276 18.30 11.06 40.42
N LEU A 277 19.14 10.10 40.00
CA LEU A 277 18.72 8.72 39.75
C LEU A 277 18.16 8.05 41.01
N LYS A 278 18.84 8.20 42.16
CA LYS A 278 18.37 7.66 43.46
C LYS A 278 16.99 8.21 43.84
N ASN A 279 16.75 9.51 43.65
CA ASN A 279 15.45 10.13 43.93
C ASN A 279 14.35 9.66 42.96
N GLY A 280 14.68 9.38 41.71
CA GLY A 280 13.75 8.84 40.71
C GLY A 280 13.44 7.33 40.84
N ALA A 281 14.28 6.58 41.56
CA ALA A 281 14.25 5.11 41.59
C ALA A 281 12.93 4.51 42.10
N GLN A 282 12.28 5.13 43.10
CA GLN A 282 11.00 4.62 43.62
C GLN A 282 9.86 4.75 42.59
N LYS A 283 9.72 5.91 41.91
CA LYS A 283 8.71 6.06 40.84
C LYS A 283 9.02 5.11 39.67
N ALA A 284 10.30 4.96 39.31
CA ALA A 284 10.73 4.01 38.28
C ALA A 284 10.35 2.56 38.61
N LEU A 285 10.57 2.11 39.85
CA LEU A 285 10.24 0.76 40.32
C LEU A 285 8.71 0.52 40.37
N LEU A 286 7.92 1.54 40.68
CA LEU A 286 6.45 1.43 40.70
C LEU A 286 5.89 1.33 39.28
N LEU A 287 6.34 2.17 38.34
CA LEU A 287 5.82 2.17 36.97
C LEU A 287 6.24 0.93 36.18
N SER A 288 7.48 0.46 36.35
CA SER A 288 7.91 -0.80 35.75
C SER A 288 7.19 -2.05 36.28
N ARG A 289 6.54 -1.98 37.45
CA ARG A 289 5.66 -3.06 37.96
C ARG A 289 4.26 -3.08 37.32
N HIS A 290 3.82 -2.01 36.66
CA HIS A 290 2.54 -1.99 35.94
C HIS A 290 2.60 -2.77 34.61
N LEU A 291 3.79 -3.21 34.17
CA LEU A 291 4.05 -4.01 32.96
C LEU A 291 3.74 -5.52 33.14
N GLY A 292 2.64 -5.86 33.78
CA GLY A 292 2.35 -7.21 34.29
C GLY A 292 2.51 -8.39 33.29
N SER A 293 3.25 -9.40 33.74
CA SER A 293 3.19 -10.84 33.39
C SER A 293 3.32 -11.34 31.94
N HIS A 294 3.26 -10.53 30.88
CA HIS A 294 3.36 -11.07 29.51
C HIS A 294 4.79 -11.31 29.00
N HIS A 295 5.77 -10.54 29.47
CA HIS A 295 7.19 -10.80 29.23
C HIS A 295 7.96 -10.69 30.56
N GLN A 296 9.02 -11.48 30.77
CA GLN A 296 9.87 -11.36 31.96
C GLN A 296 10.72 -10.08 31.88
N TYR A 297 10.15 -8.97 32.34
CA TYR A 297 10.84 -7.69 32.49
C TYR A 297 11.92 -7.78 33.58
N ASN A 298 13.14 -8.15 33.16
CA ASN A 298 14.31 -8.27 34.03
C ASN A 298 14.70 -6.93 34.68
N LYS A 299 15.36 -7.06 35.83
CA LYS A 299 15.85 -5.98 36.73
C LYS A 299 16.58 -4.85 35.99
N ASP A 300 17.25 -5.17 34.89
CA ASP A 300 18.09 -4.26 34.11
C ASP A 300 17.29 -3.27 33.23
N GLN A 301 16.01 -3.55 32.93
CA GLN A 301 15.15 -2.57 32.25
C GLN A 301 14.74 -1.41 33.18
N HIS A 302 14.79 -1.59 34.51
CA HIS A 302 14.62 -0.48 35.46
C HIS A 302 15.69 0.60 35.25
N THR A 303 16.91 0.21 34.87
CA THR A 303 18.04 1.14 34.69
C THR A 303 17.79 2.14 33.58
N ILE A 304 17.34 1.67 32.40
CA ILE A 304 16.98 2.55 31.28
C ILE A 304 15.78 3.42 31.67
N PHE A 305 14.79 2.87 32.38
CA PHE A 305 13.62 3.62 32.86
C PHE A 305 14.01 4.76 33.81
N MET A 306 14.94 4.54 34.74
CA MET A 306 15.44 5.57 35.66
C MET A 306 16.16 6.72 34.91
N VAL A 307 17.05 6.39 33.98
CA VAL A 307 17.78 7.36 33.15
C VAL A 307 16.83 8.18 32.28
N LEU A 308 15.88 7.52 31.64
CA LEU A 308 14.92 8.18 30.77
C LEU A 308 13.93 9.06 31.55
N ASN A 309 13.50 8.63 32.74
CA ASN A 309 12.63 9.41 33.63
C ASN A 309 13.28 10.74 34.04
N VAL A 310 14.59 10.76 34.34
CA VAL A 310 15.32 12.01 34.62
C VAL A 310 15.30 12.95 33.40
N SER A 311 15.54 12.40 32.21
CA SER A 311 15.52 13.17 30.95
C SER A 311 14.12 13.68 30.60
N TYR A 312 13.08 12.87 30.81
CA TYR A 312 11.67 13.17 30.55
C TYR A 312 11.15 14.27 31.48
N ILE A 313 11.40 14.17 32.78
CA ILE A 313 11.07 15.20 33.77
C ILE A 313 11.79 16.52 33.44
N THR A 314 13.05 16.45 33.02
CA THR A 314 13.83 17.65 32.66
C THR A 314 13.29 18.32 31.40
N LEU A 315 12.97 17.54 30.36
CA LEU A 315 12.32 18.02 29.15
C LEU A 315 10.97 18.69 29.47
N LYS A 316 10.13 18.03 30.29
CA LYS A 316 8.83 18.53 30.74
C LYS A 316 8.90 19.89 31.44
N HIS A 317 9.93 20.12 32.26
CA HIS A 317 10.07 21.37 33.02
C HIS A 317 10.88 22.47 32.32
N LYS A 318 11.80 22.13 31.40
CA LYS A 318 12.70 23.10 30.75
C LYS A 318 12.39 23.37 29.28
N HIS A 319 11.78 22.43 28.55
CA HIS A 319 11.67 22.46 27.09
C HIS A 319 10.25 22.10 26.66
N ARG A 320 9.33 23.04 26.85
CA ARG A 320 7.88 22.84 26.62
C ARG A 320 7.58 22.33 25.21
N LEU A 321 8.12 22.96 24.17
CA LEU A 321 7.85 22.57 22.78
C LEU A 321 8.38 21.15 22.48
N GLY A 322 9.58 20.82 22.97
CA GLY A 322 10.14 19.48 22.86
C GLY A 322 9.30 18.43 23.60
N PHE A 323 8.76 18.76 24.77
CA PHE A 323 7.84 17.87 25.51
C PHE A 323 6.52 17.64 24.76
N GLU A 324 5.90 18.69 24.23
CA GLU A 324 4.70 18.58 23.39
C GLU A 324 4.96 17.74 22.13
N MET A 325 6.11 17.94 21.47
CA MET A 325 6.52 17.15 20.30
C MET A 325 6.76 15.67 20.66
N LEU A 326 7.53 15.38 21.70
CA LEU A 326 7.80 14.02 22.17
C LEU A 326 6.50 13.25 22.42
N ASN A 327 5.52 13.92 23.03
CA ASN A 327 4.29 13.25 23.44
C ASN A 327 3.45 12.78 22.25
N VAL A 328 3.43 13.54 21.15
CA VAL A 328 2.77 13.13 19.89
C VAL A 328 3.58 12.02 19.19
N VAL A 329 4.89 12.23 19.08
CA VAL A 329 5.77 11.42 18.20
C VAL A 329 5.93 10.00 18.70
N CYS A 330 5.83 9.74 20.01
CA CYS A 330 5.91 8.37 20.53
C CYS A 330 4.75 7.46 20.08
N TRP A 331 3.67 7.98 19.47
CA TRP A 331 2.58 7.17 18.89
C TRP A 331 2.79 6.84 17.41
N LEU A 332 3.68 7.57 16.73
CA LEU A 332 4.03 7.36 15.33
C LEU A 332 4.94 6.14 15.16
N HIS A 333 5.16 5.71 13.91
CA HIS A 333 6.19 4.72 13.63
C HIS A 333 7.58 5.22 14.04
N ARG A 334 8.35 4.38 14.72
CA ARG A 334 9.65 4.70 15.33
C ARG A 334 10.78 5.08 14.37
N VAL A 335 10.66 4.82 13.08
CA VAL A 335 11.65 5.18 12.04
C VAL A 335 10.95 5.82 10.85
N ASN A 336 11.70 6.60 10.06
CA ASN A 336 11.21 7.41 8.95
C ASN A 336 10.21 8.52 9.34
N ILE A 337 10.24 9.02 10.58
CA ILE A 337 9.36 10.10 11.07
C ILE A 337 9.66 11.40 10.29
N PRO A 338 8.75 11.90 9.43
CA PRO A 338 9.08 13.03 8.55
C PRO A 338 9.13 14.36 9.30
N GLU A 339 10.10 15.23 8.98
CA GLU A 339 10.26 16.52 9.68
C GLU A 339 8.98 17.37 9.66
N ARG A 340 8.24 17.33 8.56
CA ARG A 340 6.97 18.06 8.40
C ARG A 340 5.89 17.71 9.43
N ILE A 341 5.80 16.46 9.91
CA ILE A 341 4.83 16.14 10.99
C ILE A 341 5.32 16.69 12.34
N LEU A 342 6.63 16.72 12.56
CA LEU A 342 7.23 17.30 13.77
C LEU A 342 6.93 18.81 13.85
N ARG A 343 7.03 19.52 12.73
CA ARG A 343 6.73 20.96 12.62
C ARG A 343 5.26 21.32 12.91
N GLN A 344 4.36 20.33 12.89
CA GLN A 344 2.94 20.46 13.25
C GLN A 344 2.62 19.94 14.67
N CYS A 345 3.57 19.30 15.36
CA CYS A 345 3.31 18.66 16.67
C CYS A 345 3.00 19.63 17.82
N CYS A 346 3.34 20.92 17.69
CA CYS A 346 3.18 21.90 18.78
C CYS A 346 1.92 22.78 18.59
N GLN A 347 1.84 23.62 17.55
CA GLN A 347 0.87 24.73 17.45
C GLN A 347 -0.40 24.46 16.60
N GLY A 348 -1.03 23.30 16.77
CA GLY A 348 -2.31 23.00 16.10
C GLY A 348 -2.20 23.06 14.58
N ASP A 349 -3.12 23.75 13.91
CA ASP A 349 -3.14 23.86 12.43
C ASP A 349 -2.05 24.79 11.85
N LYS A 350 -1.16 25.35 12.68
CA LYS A 350 -0.05 26.20 12.22
C LYS A 350 1.29 25.49 12.36
N GLU A 351 2.04 25.50 11.28
CA GLU A 351 3.44 25.09 11.26
C GLU A 351 4.27 26.05 12.14
N ILE A 352 5.12 25.49 12.99
CA ILE A 352 6.00 26.29 13.85
C ILE A 352 7.18 26.88 13.05
N SER A 353 7.67 28.04 13.46
CA SER A 353 8.83 28.68 12.83
C SER A 353 10.11 27.85 13.00
N GLU A 354 11.13 28.07 12.16
CA GLU A 354 12.43 27.39 12.29
C GLU A 354 13.02 27.50 13.71
N VAL A 355 12.86 28.66 14.36
CA VAL A 355 13.40 28.90 15.72
C VAL A 355 12.65 28.05 16.76
N GLU A 356 11.33 27.94 16.65
CA GLU A 356 10.50 27.10 17.53
C GLU A 356 10.70 25.61 17.24
N PHE A 357 10.96 25.25 15.97
CA PHE A 357 11.34 23.90 15.59
C PHE A 357 12.68 23.51 16.20
N ASP A 358 13.70 24.36 16.11
CA ASP A 358 14.99 24.18 16.77
C ASP A 358 14.86 24.08 18.30
N GLU A 359 14.06 24.96 18.93
CA GLU A 359 13.76 24.89 20.37
C GLU A 359 13.10 23.57 20.78
N ALA A 360 12.29 22.98 19.89
CA ALA A 360 11.63 21.70 20.13
C ALA A 360 12.53 20.48 19.87
N ILE A 361 13.22 20.44 18.72
CA ILE A 361 13.95 19.25 18.25
C ILE A 361 15.33 19.11 18.87
N LEU A 362 16.03 20.21 19.16
CA LEU A 362 17.40 20.16 19.69
C LEU A 362 17.46 19.48 21.08
N PRO A 363 16.58 19.79 22.06
CA PRO A 363 16.55 19.06 23.33
C PRO A 363 16.24 17.56 23.17
N LEU A 364 15.37 17.20 22.21
CA LEU A 364 15.05 15.79 21.92
C LEU A 364 16.25 15.03 21.35
N MET A 365 17.04 15.69 20.49
CA MET A 365 18.28 15.12 19.97
C MET A 365 19.38 15.06 21.04
N GLN A 366 19.51 16.09 21.86
CA GLN A 366 20.49 16.17 22.95
C GLN A 366 20.25 15.08 24.00
N TYR A 367 19.02 14.87 24.45
CA TYR A 367 18.69 13.77 25.39
C TYR A 367 18.52 12.40 24.71
N SER A 368 18.67 12.31 23.38
CA SER A 368 18.49 11.09 22.57
C SER A 368 17.09 10.48 22.60
N PHE A 369 16.06 11.32 22.77
CA PHE A 369 14.68 10.90 22.47
C PHE A 369 14.47 10.69 20.97
N LEU A 370 15.10 11.52 20.13
CA LEU A 370 15.07 11.42 18.68
C LEU A 370 16.49 11.48 18.08
N GLU A 371 16.68 10.80 16.97
CA GLU A 371 17.91 10.86 16.16
C GLU A 371 17.55 11.18 14.70
N LYS A 372 18.34 12.05 14.07
CA LYS A 372 18.18 12.43 12.65
C LYS A 372 18.73 11.33 11.75
N GLN A 373 17.92 10.82 10.83
CA GLN A 373 18.31 9.73 9.93
C GLN A 373 18.97 10.30 8.67
N SER A 374 20.07 9.68 8.24
CA SER A 374 20.72 9.99 6.96
C SER A 374 20.29 8.96 5.91
N ARG A 375 19.51 9.39 4.92
CA ARG A 375 19.10 8.54 3.79
C ARG A 375 20.17 8.57 2.70
N ALA A 376 20.46 7.41 2.10
CA ALA A 376 21.52 7.26 1.12
C ALA A 376 21.15 7.71 -0.31
N SER A 377 19.86 7.90 -0.63
CA SER A 377 19.39 8.22 -1.99
C SER A 377 18.04 8.96 -2.01
N GLY A 378 17.95 10.04 -2.80
CA GLY A 378 16.75 10.38 -3.59
C GLY A 378 15.55 11.10 -2.95
N SER A 379 15.50 11.29 -1.62
CA SER A 379 14.46 12.13 -0.99
C SER A 379 15.07 13.31 -0.24
N ASP A 380 14.69 14.54 -0.61
CA ASP A 380 15.09 15.76 0.11
C ASP A 380 14.41 15.90 1.49
N GLU A 381 13.35 15.11 1.74
CA GLU A 381 12.63 15.10 3.02
C GLU A 381 13.50 14.53 4.15
N ILE A 382 13.79 15.38 5.15
CA ILE A 382 14.47 14.99 6.38
C ILE A 382 13.56 14.10 7.21
N VAL A 383 14.14 13.04 7.77
CA VAL A 383 13.46 12.06 8.62
C VAL A 383 14.21 11.79 9.92
N TYR A 384 13.45 11.39 10.94
CA TYR A 384 13.92 11.11 12.30
C TYR A 384 13.52 9.70 12.75
N CYS A 385 14.14 9.22 13.82
CA CYS A 385 13.76 7.98 14.50
C CYS A 385 13.85 8.10 16.02
N MET A 386 13.10 7.21 16.69
CA MET A 386 13.07 6.98 18.13
C MET A 386 13.50 5.54 18.40
N HIS A 387 14.30 5.30 19.45
CA HIS A 387 14.64 3.93 19.84
C HIS A 387 13.39 3.21 20.40
N SER A 388 13.19 1.94 20.06
CA SER A 388 12.00 1.14 20.44
C SER A 388 11.67 1.21 21.94
N LEU A 389 12.65 0.95 22.81
CA LEU A 389 12.46 1.08 24.27
C LEU A 389 12.13 2.50 24.75
N ILE A 390 12.67 3.54 24.11
CA ILE A 390 12.35 4.94 24.46
C ILE A 390 10.89 5.20 24.15
N GLN A 391 10.42 4.77 22.99
CA GLN A 391 9.02 4.87 22.59
C GLN A 391 8.10 4.22 23.64
N SER A 392 8.35 2.95 23.97
CA SER A 392 7.55 2.21 24.96
C SER A 392 7.56 2.90 26.34
N MET A 393 8.71 3.40 26.80
CA MET A 393 8.79 4.08 28.10
C MET A 393 8.08 5.44 28.12
N VAL A 394 8.15 6.22 27.03
CA VAL A 394 7.41 7.49 26.90
C VAL A 394 5.89 7.25 26.88
N GLN A 395 5.44 6.19 26.22
CA GLN A 395 4.03 5.78 26.25
C GLN A 395 3.59 5.44 27.69
N ILE A 396 4.39 4.67 28.45
CA ILE A 396 4.11 4.35 29.86
C ILE A 396 4.07 5.62 30.74
N PHE A 397 4.99 6.57 30.55
CA PHE A 397 4.95 7.85 31.27
C PHE A 397 3.66 8.62 30.98
N GLN A 398 3.16 8.62 29.74
CA GLN A 398 1.90 9.26 29.41
C GLN A 398 0.67 8.57 30.01
N SER A 399 0.68 7.24 30.12
CA SER A 399 -0.41 6.50 30.78
C SER A 399 -0.48 6.84 32.27
N ASP A 400 0.66 6.94 32.96
CA ASP A 400 0.76 7.40 34.36
C ASP A 400 0.31 8.86 34.53
N GLU A 401 0.69 9.74 33.61
CA GLU A 401 0.36 11.17 33.68
C GLU A 401 -1.01 11.53 33.08
N GLY A 402 -1.79 10.57 32.60
CA GLY A 402 -3.09 10.79 31.96
C GLY A 402 -3.03 11.53 30.60
N LEU A 403 -1.84 11.63 30.00
CA LEU A 403 -1.58 12.33 28.74
C LEU A 403 -1.81 11.45 27.49
N GLU A 404 -1.98 10.14 27.68
CA GLU A 404 -2.08 9.16 26.60
C GLU A 404 -3.21 9.50 25.61
N GLY A 405 -4.42 9.79 26.13
CA GLY A 405 -5.59 10.06 25.29
C GLY A 405 -5.38 11.29 24.40
N THR A 406 -5.04 12.43 24.99
CA THR A 406 -4.84 13.70 24.26
C THR A 406 -3.70 13.62 23.26
N SER A 407 -2.62 12.90 23.59
CA SER A 407 -1.45 12.76 22.73
C SER A 407 -1.71 11.82 21.55
N LYS A 408 -2.40 10.70 21.77
CA LYS A 408 -2.90 9.81 20.70
C LYS A 408 -3.83 10.55 19.75
N SER A 409 -4.78 11.32 20.30
CA SER A 409 -5.71 12.14 19.51
C SER A 409 -5.01 13.13 18.60
N LYS A 410 -3.96 13.81 19.11
CA LYS A 410 -3.16 14.74 18.30
C LYS A 410 -2.36 14.01 17.22
N ALA A 411 -1.78 12.85 17.52
CA ALA A 411 -1.10 12.01 16.53
C ALA A 411 -2.06 11.51 15.42
N LEU A 412 -3.28 11.08 15.78
CA LEU A 412 -4.33 10.71 14.83
C LEU A 412 -4.69 11.87 13.90
N ALA A 413 -4.93 13.07 14.45
CA ALA A 413 -5.35 14.24 13.67
C ALA A 413 -4.28 14.69 12.67
N LEU A 414 -2.99 14.69 13.06
CA LEU A 414 -1.89 15.03 12.16
C LEU A 414 -1.74 14.00 11.03
N ILE A 415 -1.86 12.70 11.34
CA ILE A 415 -1.82 11.65 10.32
C ILE A 415 -3.05 11.74 9.40
N GLU A 416 -4.24 12.05 9.91
CA GLU A 416 -5.44 12.30 9.10
C GLU A 416 -5.21 13.47 8.12
N HIS A 417 -4.77 14.63 8.64
CA HIS A 417 -4.52 15.84 7.87
C HIS A 417 -3.60 15.59 6.68
N GLU A 418 -2.53 14.83 6.88
CA GLU A 418 -1.53 14.58 5.84
C GLU A 418 -1.90 13.46 4.86
N THR A 419 -2.72 12.49 5.27
CA THR A 419 -2.95 11.26 4.49
C THR A 419 -4.30 11.22 3.79
N ILE A 420 -5.37 11.79 4.37
CA ILE A 420 -6.70 11.81 3.75
C ILE A 420 -6.74 12.63 2.44
N PRO A 421 -6.12 13.81 2.32
CA PRO A 421 -6.02 14.52 1.04
C PRO A 421 -5.26 13.75 -0.04
N LEU A 422 -4.27 12.92 0.35
CA LEU A 422 -3.54 12.05 -0.58
C LEU A 422 -4.40 10.86 -1.03
N MET A 423 -5.23 10.30 -0.14
CA MET A 423 -6.19 9.24 -0.46
C MET A 423 -7.24 9.73 -1.47
N HIS A 424 -7.83 10.90 -1.24
CA HIS A 424 -8.80 11.51 -2.17
C HIS A 424 -8.19 11.85 -3.53
N LYS A 425 -6.89 12.20 -3.58
CA LYS A 425 -6.14 12.40 -4.83
C LYS A 425 -5.59 11.10 -5.44
N HIS A 426 -5.89 9.94 -4.84
CA HIS A 426 -5.37 8.62 -5.23
C HIS A 426 -3.84 8.56 -5.35
N ASN A 427 -3.11 9.33 -4.53
CA ASN A 427 -1.65 9.39 -4.56
C ASN A 427 -1.01 8.24 -3.74
N TRP A 428 -1.31 7.02 -4.17
CA TRP A 428 -0.95 5.77 -3.48
C TRP A 428 0.56 5.58 -3.28
N ARG A 429 1.39 6.13 -4.19
CA ARG A 429 2.86 6.07 -4.10
C ARG A 429 3.38 6.83 -2.88
N VAL A 430 2.87 8.04 -2.63
CA VAL A 430 3.26 8.82 -1.44
C VAL A 430 2.66 8.20 -0.18
N LEU A 431 1.42 7.73 -0.22
CA LEU A 431 0.79 7.06 0.92
C LEU A 431 1.54 5.82 1.41
N GLY A 432 2.25 5.12 0.53
CA GLY A 432 3.06 3.95 0.90
C GLY A 432 4.08 4.21 2.02
N SER A 433 4.65 5.43 2.10
CA SER A 433 5.57 5.79 3.19
C SER A 433 4.87 6.12 4.51
N TRP A 434 3.56 6.40 4.48
CA TRP A 434 2.76 6.75 5.65
C TRP A 434 2.14 5.54 6.35
N LEU A 435 1.93 4.43 5.63
CA LEU A 435 1.36 3.20 6.19
C LEU A 435 1.97 2.76 7.53
N PRO A 436 3.30 2.75 7.74
CA PRO A 436 3.87 2.36 9.03
C PRO A 436 3.39 3.26 10.18
N HIS A 437 3.24 4.57 9.93
CA HIS A 437 2.76 5.55 10.90
C HIS A 437 1.25 5.39 11.13
N ILE A 438 0.46 5.18 10.07
CA ILE A 438 -0.99 4.93 10.16
C ILE A 438 -1.25 3.66 11.00
N HIS A 439 -0.61 2.53 10.67
CA HIS A 439 -0.75 1.29 11.43
C HIS A 439 -0.30 1.47 12.89
N SER A 440 0.80 2.18 13.16
CA SER A 440 1.29 2.45 14.52
C SER A 440 0.23 3.15 15.37
N VAL A 441 -0.32 4.26 14.87
CA VAL A 441 -1.32 5.04 15.62
C VAL A 441 -2.65 4.28 15.74
N VAL A 442 -3.09 3.60 14.67
CA VAL A 442 -4.35 2.84 14.67
C VAL A 442 -4.28 1.62 15.62
N GLN A 443 -3.22 0.82 15.58
CA GLN A 443 -3.09 -0.37 16.46
C GLN A 443 -3.08 0.01 17.95
N CYS A 444 -2.45 1.14 18.30
CA CYS A 444 -2.44 1.66 19.67
C CYS A 444 -3.80 2.15 20.21
N THR A 445 -4.86 2.22 19.39
CA THR A 445 -6.21 2.66 19.83
C THR A 445 -7.11 1.53 20.34
N ASN A 446 -6.78 0.26 20.09
CA ASN A 446 -7.63 -0.89 20.46
C ASN A 446 -7.84 -1.06 21.98
N ALA A 447 -7.01 -0.42 22.81
CA ALA A 447 -6.97 -0.63 24.26
C ALA A 447 -7.88 0.28 25.10
N SER A 448 -8.55 1.29 24.51
CA SER A 448 -9.37 2.24 25.29
C SER A 448 -10.69 2.62 24.61
N PRO A 449 -11.86 2.27 25.19
CA PRO A 449 -13.18 2.67 24.67
C PRO A 449 -13.47 4.17 24.83
N LEU A 450 -12.55 4.95 25.41
CA LEU A 450 -12.69 6.39 25.62
C LEU A 450 -12.20 7.23 24.42
N ILE A 451 -11.57 6.62 23.40
CA ILE A 451 -11.09 7.35 22.21
C ILE A 451 -12.24 7.55 21.21
N GLN A 452 -13.14 8.50 21.52
CA GLN A 452 -14.20 8.97 20.62
C GLN A 452 -13.67 9.89 19.49
N HIS A 453 -12.50 9.58 18.91
CA HIS A 453 -11.93 10.41 17.86
C HIS A 453 -12.40 9.99 16.47
N GLN A 454 -13.16 10.89 15.84
CA GLN A 454 -13.62 10.82 14.45
C GLN A 454 -12.50 10.43 13.48
N SER A 455 -11.26 10.88 13.72
CA SER A 455 -10.07 10.61 12.89
C SER A 455 -9.68 9.15 12.73
N ARG A 456 -10.09 8.23 13.61
CA ARG A 456 -9.75 6.80 13.47
C ARG A 456 -10.42 6.20 12.24
N SER A 457 -11.67 6.55 11.97
CA SER A 457 -12.49 5.92 10.93
C SER A 457 -12.07 6.31 9.50
N PRO A 458 -11.71 7.57 9.19
CA PRO A 458 -11.04 7.94 7.94
C PRO A 458 -9.71 7.20 7.73
N LEU A 459 -8.92 6.95 8.78
CA LEU A 459 -7.68 6.19 8.66
C LEU A 459 -7.91 4.69 8.43
N LEU A 460 -8.95 4.10 9.04
CA LEU A 460 -9.41 2.75 8.71
C LEU A 460 -9.95 2.66 7.27
N LEU A 461 -10.70 3.68 6.81
CA LEU A 461 -11.11 3.80 5.40
C LEU A 461 -9.88 3.88 4.48
N LEU A 462 -8.83 4.61 4.85
CA LEU A 462 -7.58 4.67 4.08
C LEU A 462 -6.91 3.30 4.02
N LEU A 463 -6.72 2.63 5.16
CA LEU A 463 -6.14 1.28 5.18
C LEU A 463 -6.97 0.31 4.34
N GLY A 464 -8.30 0.32 4.47
CA GLY A 464 -9.19 -0.53 3.68
C GLY A 464 -9.15 -0.24 2.18
N THR A 465 -9.19 1.03 1.78
CA THR A 465 -9.12 1.42 0.36
C THR A 465 -7.74 1.18 -0.25
N TYR A 466 -6.66 1.34 0.51
CA TYR A 466 -5.30 0.98 0.10
C TYR A 466 -5.15 -0.53 -0.05
N SER A 467 -5.63 -1.30 0.94
CA SER A 467 -5.63 -2.77 0.90
C SER A 467 -6.43 -3.30 -0.28
N PHE A 468 -7.56 -2.70 -0.63
CA PHE A 468 -8.34 -3.07 -1.82
C PHE A 468 -7.68 -2.62 -3.14
N SER A 469 -7.25 -1.35 -3.23
CA SER A 469 -6.88 -0.74 -4.52
C SER A 469 -5.43 -0.99 -4.92
N VAL A 470 -4.53 -1.17 -3.95
CA VAL A 470 -3.08 -1.28 -4.16
C VAL A 470 -2.59 -2.68 -3.84
N LEU A 471 -2.90 -3.20 -2.65
CA LEU A 471 -2.51 -4.56 -2.24
C LEU A 471 -3.48 -5.64 -2.77
N SER A 472 -4.67 -5.22 -3.23
CA SER A 472 -5.83 -6.05 -3.58
C SER A 472 -6.12 -7.21 -2.61
N ARG A 473 -5.89 -6.98 -1.31
CA ARG A 473 -6.22 -7.89 -0.20
C ARG A 473 -7.66 -7.63 0.22
N GLU A 474 -8.60 -8.31 -0.41
CA GLU A 474 -10.03 -8.06 -0.22
C GLU A 474 -10.52 -8.37 1.21
N ASP A 475 -9.94 -9.37 1.89
CA ASP A 475 -10.33 -9.74 3.26
C ASP A 475 -9.82 -8.72 4.31
N GLU A 476 -8.55 -8.31 4.24
CA GLU A 476 -8.00 -7.22 5.07
C GLU A 476 -8.71 -5.89 4.79
N ALA A 477 -9.03 -5.62 3.52
CA ALA A 477 -9.81 -4.45 3.16
C ALA A 477 -11.21 -4.48 3.77
N MET A 478 -11.90 -5.62 3.71
CA MET A 478 -13.23 -5.82 4.27
C MET A 478 -13.24 -5.60 5.80
N GLU A 479 -12.27 -6.14 6.54
CA GLU A 479 -12.13 -5.91 7.99
C GLU A 479 -12.02 -4.40 8.32
N TYR A 480 -11.09 -3.69 7.68
CA TYR A 480 -10.93 -2.26 7.91
C TYR A 480 -12.14 -1.43 7.46
N LEU A 481 -12.80 -1.80 6.37
CA LEU A 481 -13.97 -1.09 5.86
C LEU A 481 -15.19 -1.31 6.75
N GLU A 482 -15.45 -2.54 7.21
CA GLU A 482 -16.52 -2.86 8.17
C GLU A 482 -16.31 -2.14 9.51
N ALA A 483 -15.06 -2.07 10.00
CA ALA A 483 -14.71 -1.32 11.21
C ALA A 483 -14.81 0.21 11.03
N SER A 484 -14.56 0.73 9.82
CA SER A 484 -14.61 2.17 9.55
C SER A 484 -16.04 2.70 9.40
N LEU A 485 -16.88 2.00 8.64
CA LEU A 485 -18.08 2.58 8.04
C LEU A 485 -19.12 3.11 9.05
N PRO A 486 -19.40 2.46 10.19
CA PRO A 486 -20.40 2.95 11.16
C PRO A 486 -20.13 4.38 11.64
N ASP A 487 -18.86 4.73 11.85
CA ASP A 487 -18.43 5.97 12.52
C ASP A 487 -18.00 7.08 11.54
N LEU A 488 -17.98 6.83 10.23
CA LEU A 488 -17.69 7.84 9.21
C LEU A 488 -18.84 8.88 9.15
N GLN A 489 -18.50 10.18 9.16
CA GLN A 489 -19.49 11.26 9.11
C GLN A 489 -19.45 12.10 7.80
N ARG A 490 -18.30 12.17 7.12
CA ARG A 490 -18.21 12.92 5.85
C ARG A 490 -18.94 12.14 4.75
N PRO A 491 -19.89 12.74 3.98
CA PRO A 491 -20.68 12.02 2.99
C PRO A 491 -19.84 11.29 1.93
N GLY A 492 -18.74 11.92 1.49
CA GLY A 492 -17.79 11.31 0.55
C GLY A 492 -17.06 10.09 1.12
N ASP A 493 -16.69 10.11 2.41
CA ASP A 493 -16.04 8.99 3.09
C ASP A 493 -17.02 7.84 3.30
N VAL A 494 -18.24 8.12 3.77
CA VAL A 494 -19.33 7.14 3.89
C VAL A 494 -19.61 6.47 2.53
N SER A 495 -19.64 7.25 1.44
CA SER A 495 -19.84 6.73 0.09
C SER A 495 -18.68 5.86 -0.39
N ASN A 496 -17.44 6.28 -0.14
CA ASN A 496 -16.26 5.47 -0.47
C ASN A 496 -16.26 4.16 0.31
N GLY A 497 -16.41 4.21 1.64
CA GLY A 497 -16.44 3.02 2.50
C GLY A 497 -17.49 2.02 2.04
N ALA A 498 -18.73 2.46 1.80
CA ALA A 498 -19.79 1.58 1.34
C ALA A 498 -19.56 1.01 -0.07
N VAL A 499 -19.01 1.78 -1.03
CA VAL A 499 -18.75 1.29 -2.39
C VAL A 499 -17.57 0.30 -2.44
N PHE A 500 -16.50 0.55 -1.68
CA PHE A 500 -15.38 -0.39 -1.59
C PHE A 500 -15.77 -1.66 -0.84
N LEU A 501 -16.52 -1.57 0.26
CA LEU A 501 -17.02 -2.74 1.00
C LEU A 501 -18.01 -3.57 0.15
N ALA A 502 -18.93 -2.91 -0.54
CA ALA A 502 -19.82 -3.57 -1.51
C ALA A 502 -19.04 -4.32 -2.60
N SER A 503 -17.89 -3.79 -3.04
CA SER A 503 -17.02 -4.44 -4.01
C SER A 503 -16.26 -5.64 -3.42
N CYS A 504 -15.85 -5.59 -2.15
CA CYS A 504 -15.25 -6.73 -1.44
C CYS A 504 -16.24 -7.91 -1.31
N TYR A 505 -17.54 -7.63 -1.17
CA TYR A 505 -18.57 -8.67 -1.13
C TYR A 505 -18.86 -9.33 -2.49
N GLU A 506 -18.54 -8.72 -3.64
CA GLU A 506 -18.94 -9.25 -4.97
C GLU A 506 -18.43 -10.67 -5.26
N GLY A 507 -17.22 -10.99 -4.80
CA GLY A 507 -16.60 -12.32 -4.94
C GLY A 507 -17.05 -13.37 -3.92
N LYS A 508 -17.81 -12.98 -2.89
CA LYS A 508 -18.19 -13.86 -1.77
C LYS A 508 -19.58 -14.49 -1.98
N ALA A 509 -19.82 -15.66 -1.37
CA ALA A 509 -21.11 -16.34 -1.43
C ALA A 509 -22.25 -15.46 -0.88
N ASN A 510 -23.33 -15.30 -1.66
CA ASN A 510 -24.45 -14.36 -1.42
C ASN A 510 -24.04 -12.88 -1.24
N GLY A 511 -22.78 -12.52 -1.52
CA GLY A 511 -22.25 -11.20 -1.21
C GLY A 511 -22.83 -10.08 -2.07
N LYS A 512 -23.24 -10.35 -3.31
CA LYS A 512 -23.97 -9.37 -4.16
C LYS A 512 -25.27 -8.86 -3.51
N LEU A 513 -26.02 -9.73 -2.83
CA LEU A 513 -27.23 -9.32 -2.10
C LEU A 513 -26.87 -8.50 -0.84
N LYS A 514 -25.80 -8.88 -0.12
CA LYS A 514 -25.27 -8.08 1.00
C LYS A 514 -24.84 -6.69 0.53
N ALA A 515 -24.15 -6.59 -0.60
CA ALA A 515 -23.71 -5.35 -1.22
C ALA A 515 -24.90 -4.44 -1.60
N ILE A 516 -25.95 -4.97 -2.25
CA ILE A 516 -27.17 -4.22 -2.55
C ILE A 516 -27.81 -3.68 -1.26
N ASN A 517 -27.96 -4.52 -0.24
CA ASN A 517 -28.56 -4.12 1.04
C ASN A 517 -27.71 -3.07 1.77
N LEU A 518 -26.38 -3.22 1.77
CA LEU A 518 -25.45 -2.24 2.34
C LEU A 518 -25.61 -0.86 1.67
N LEU A 519 -25.65 -0.81 0.34
CA LEU A 519 -25.80 0.45 -0.40
C LEU A 519 -27.18 1.08 -0.16
N ARG A 520 -28.26 0.27 -0.14
CA ARG A 520 -29.61 0.71 0.21
C ARG A 520 -29.68 1.27 1.64
N LEU A 521 -29.07 0.62 2.62
CA LEU A 521 -29.01 1.12 4.01
C LEU A 521 -28.13 2.38 4.14
N THR A 522 -27.06 2.50 3.34
CA THR A 522 -26.17 3.67 3.34
C THR A 522 -26.87 4.91 2.80
N LEU A 523 -27.74 4.78 1.80
CA LEU A 523 -28.61 5.86 1.30
C LEU A 523 -29.52 6.45 2.38
N GLU A 524 -29.98 5.62 3.32
CA GLU A 524 -30.90 6.03 4.38
C GLU A 524 -30.21 6.79 5.52
N ARG A 525 -28.86 6.80 5.57
CA ARG A 525 -28.08 7.41 6.66
C ARG A 525 -28.32 8.92 6.79
N PRO A 526 -28.34 9.46 8.02
CA PRO A 526 -28.50 10.89 8.24
C PRO A 526 -27.37 11.70 7.60
N ASP A 527 -26.14 11.18 7.60
CA ASP A 527 -24.95 11.81 7.01
C ASP A 527 -25.12 12.07 5.50
N ILE A 528 -25.73 11.13 4.77
CA ILE A 528 -25.99 11.25 3.33
C ILE A 528 -27.22 12.13 3.06
N ARG A 529 -28.28 11.96 3.86
CA ARG A 529 -29.56 12.67 3.68
C ARG A 529 -29.52 14.16 4.07
N SER A 530 -28.66 14.53 5.02
CA SER A 530 -28.53 15.91 5.48
C SER A 530 -27.48 16.73 4.71
N ALA A 531 -26.72 16.08 3.81
CA ALA A 531 -25.72 16.74 2.99
C ALA A 531 -26.35 17.73 1.97
N PRO A 532 -25.58 18.70 1.45
CA PRO A 532 -26.05 19.62 0.42
C PRO A 532 -26.63 18.85 -0.78
N THR A 533 -27.77 19.33 -1.31
CA THR A 533 -28.62 18.56 -2.25
C THR A 533 -27.85 17.91 -3.39
N SER A 534 -26.96 18.62 -4.05
CA SER A 534 -26.13 18.15 -5.16
C SER A 534 -25.06 17.12 -4.76
N ILE A 535 -24.50 17.16 -3.53
CA ILE A 535 -23.66 16.08 -3.00
C ILE A 535 -24.53 14.83 -2.91
N THR A 536 -25.67 14.93 -2.21
CA THR A 536 -26.61 13.82 -2.04
C THR A 536 -27.04 13.25 -3.39
N THR A 537 -27.39 14.08 -4.37
CA THR A 537 -27.74 13.69 -5.74
C THR A 537 -26.62 12.88 -6.43
N GLY A 538 -25.35 13.29 -6.32
CA GLY A 538 -24.23 12.54 -6.91
C GLY A 538 -23.90 11.24 -6.19
N LEU A 539 -23.94 11.24 -4.86
CA LEU A 539 -23.72 10.03 -4.06
C LEU A 539 -24.85 9.02 -4.27
N GLU A 540 -26.10 9.50 -4.36
CA GLU A 540 -27.26 8.70 -4.69
C GLU A 540 -27.16 8.10 -6.09
N ALA A 541 -26.88 8.90 -7.12
CA ALA A 541 -26.64 8.41 -8.48
C ALA A 541 -25.53 7.35 -8.52
N ARG A 542 -24.41 7.57 -7.79
CA ARG A 542 -23.31 6.59 -7.66
C ARG A 542 -23.78 5.27 -7.04
N PHE A 543 -24.56 5.33 -5.96
CA PHE A 543 -25.09 4.14 -5.30
C PHE A 543 -26.12 3.41 -6.17
N ARG A 544 -27.06 4.13 -6.81
CA ARG A 544 -28.07 3.55 -7.72
C ARG A 544 -27.41 2.86 -8.92
N CYS A 545 -26.40 3.48 -9.54
CA CYS A 545 -25.60 2.85 -10.59
C CYS A 545 -24.91 1.56 -10.13
N LYS A 546 -24.33 1.54 -8.93
CA LYS A 546 -23.68 0.33 -8.36
C LYS A 546 -24.72 -0.76 -8.02
N ILE A 547 -25.89 -0.40 -7.49
CA ILE A 547 -27.00 -1.31 -7.23
C ILE A 547 -27.52 -1.93 -8.54
N ALA A 548 -27.74 -1.12 -9.58
CA ALA A 548 -28.18 -1.60 -10.90
C ALA A 548 -27.20 -2.60 -11.51
N ALA A 549 -25.88 -2.35 -11.43
CA ALA A 549 -24.86 -3.28 -11.89
C ALA A 549 -24.92 -4.61 -11.11
N LEU A 550 -25.00 -4.55 -9.77
CA LEU A 550 -25.14 -5.73 -8.91
C LEU A 550 -26.40 -6.54 -9.24
N LEU A 551 -27.53 -5.88 -9.51
CA LEU A 551 -28.82 -6.50 -9.90
C LEU A 551 -28.75 -7.20 -11.27
N CYS A 552 -28.00 -6.63 -12.23
CA CYS A 552 -27.73 -7.27 -13.52
C CYS A 552 -26.86 -8.52 -13.37
N GLU A 553 -25.97 -8.54 -12.38
CA GLU A 553 -25.05 -9.64 -12.12
C GLU A 553 -25.55 -10.69 -11.09
N LEU A 554 -26.78 -10.57 -10.60
CA LEU A 554 -27.40 -11.60 -9.75
C LEU A 554 -27.67 -12.89 -10.54
N LEU A 555 -27.77 -14.00 -9.83
CA LEU A 555 -28.17 -15.30 -10.38
C LEU A 555 -29.42 -15.80 -9.63
N PRO A 556 -30.62 -15.74 -10.24
CA PRO A 556 -30.93 -15.19 -11.56
C PRO A 556 -30.98 -13.64 -11.57
N PRO A 557 -30.69 -12.97 -12.70
CA PRO A 557 -30.55 -11.51 -12.76
C PRO A 557 -31.88 -10.79 -12.60
N GLN A 558 -31.86 -9.53 -12.15
CA GLN A 558 -33.06 -8.73 -11.86
C GLN A 558 -33.18 -7.49 -12.77
N PRO A 559 -33.43 -7.66 -14.08
CA PRO A 559 -33.37 -6.56 -15.05
C PRO A 559 -34.40 -5.45 -14.84
N LYS A 560 -35.56 -5.73 -14.21
CA LYS A 560 -36.59 -4.71 -13.93
C LYS A 560 -36.13 -3.73 -12.85
N GLU A 561 -35.78 -4.23 -11.66
CA GLU A 561 -35.20 -3.37 -10.61
C GLU A 561 -33.92 -2.68 -11.09
N ALA A 562 -33.08 -3.36 -11.89
CA ALA A 562 -31.90 -2.72 -12.44
C ALA A 562 -32.25 -1.53 -13.34
N GLN A 563 -33.19 -1.69 -14.28
CA GLN A 563 -33.67 -0.61 -15.15
C GLN A 563 -34.25 0.57 -14.35
N ASP A 564 -35.07 0.29 -13.34
CA ASP A 564 -35.66 1.33 -12.47
C ASP A 564 -34.57 2.13 -11.74
N GLU A 565 -33.49 1.48 -11.30
CA GLU A 565 -32.35 2.15 -10.66
C GLU A 565 -31.48 2.94 -11.66
N VAL A 566 -31.32 2.48 -12.92
CA VAL A 566 -30.68 3.28 -13.98
C VAL A 566 -31.50 4.52 -14.30
N ALA A 567 -32.82 4.41 -14.40
CA ALA A 567 -33.71 5.53 -14.72
C ALA A 567 -33.62 6.64 -13.65
N LYS A 568 -33.74 6.26 -12.38
CA LYS A 568 -33.55 7.18 -11.24
C LYS A 568 -32.14 7.80 -11.23
N ALA A 569 -31.10 7.02 -11.54
CA ALA A 569 -29.73 7.54 -11.61
C ALA A 569 -29.54 8.53 -12.77
N ALA A 570 -30.16 8.28 -13.93
CA ALA A 570 -30.15 9.19 -15.07
C ALA A 570 -30.89 10.50 -14.75
N GLU A 571 -32.07 10.42 -14.13
CA GLU A 571 -32.84 11.59 -13.68
C GLU A 571 -32.03 12.46 -12.70
N LEU A 572 -31.36 11.83 -11.73
CA LEU A 572 -30.47 12.53 -10.78
C LEU A 572 -29.26 13.18 -11.46
N LEU A 573 -28.71 12.55 -12.50
CA LEU A 573 -27.58 13.09 -13.26
C LEU A 573 -27.99 14.16 -14.27
N GLU A 574 -29.24 14.14 -14.77
CA GLU A 574 -29.80 15.16 -15.67
C GLU A 574 -30.11 16.47 -14.93
N ARG A 575 -30.47 16.40 -13.65
CA ARG A 575 -30.64 17.56 -12.75
C ARG A 575 -29.33 18.32 -12.44
N PHE A 576 -28.21 17.95 -13.06
CA PHE A 576 -26.88 18.49 -12.79
C PHE A 576 -26.38 19.32 -13.98
N GLU A 577 -26.50 20.65 -13.89
CA GLU A 577 -26.15 21.56 -15.00
C GLU A 577 -24.71 21.46 -15.49
N ILE A 578 -24.52 21.80 -16.78
CA ILE A 578 -23.24 21.88 -17.49
C ILE A 578 -22.55 23.21 -17.13
N VAL A 579 -22.10 23.36 -15.88
CA VAL A 579 -21.22 24.46 -15.45
C VAL A 579 -20.12 23.91 -14.53
N GLY A 580 -18.91 24.44 -14.67
CA GLY A 580 -17.73 23.94 -13.98
C GLY A 580 -17.73 24.16 -12.46
N HIS A 581 -17.18 23.17 -11.74
CA HIS A 581 -16.90 23.13 -10.30
C HIS A 581 -18.05 22.73 -9.36
N SER A 582 -17.73 22.67 -8.07
CA SER A 582 -18.05 21.52 -7.21
C SER A 582 -19.46 21.51 -6.62
N TYR A 583 -20.22 20.49 -7.00
CA TYR A 583 -20.98 19.57 -6.12
C TYR A 583 -21.88 20.09 -4.97
N GLU A 584 -22.11 21.39 -4.73
CA GLU A 584 -22.95 21.92 -3.63
C GLU A 584 -24.03 22.92 -4.10
N GLN A 585 -25.32 22.69 -3.71
CA GLN A 585 -26.59 23.46 -3.92
C GLN A 585 -27.42 23.12 -5.21
N LEU A 586 -28.78 23.24 -5.34
CA LEU A 586 -29.94 23.39 -4.41
C LEU A 586 -31.34 23.13 -5.11
N ILE A 587 -32.09 22.07 -4.71
CA ILE A 587 -33.60 21.88 -4.70
C ILE A 587 -34.46 21.92 -6.04
N PRO A 588 -35.83 21.74 -6.07
CA PRO A 588 -36.50 20.52 -6.60
C PRO A 588 -37.60 20.69 -7.69
N TYR A 589 -38.15 19.58 -8.22
CA TYR A 589 -39.59 19.46 -8.59
C TYR A 589 -40.11 18.01 -8.42
N SER A 590 -41.44 17.81 -8.50
CA SER A 590 -42.13 16.57 -8.03
C SER A 590 -43.32 16.10 -8.88
N LYS A 591 -43.61 14.79 -8.77
CA LYS A 591 -44.83 14.02 -9.16
C LYS A 591 -45.05 13.68 -10.65
N GLY A 592 -45.24 12.39 -10.91
CA GLY A 592 -45.88 11.81 -12.11
C GLY A 592 -45.96 10.28 -11.96
N ALA A 593 -47.16 9.71 -11.86
CA ALA A 593 -47.36 8.29 -11.51
C ALA A 593 -47.39 7.34 -12.72
N ASP A 594 -47.09 6.06 -12.45
CA ASP A 594 -47.52 4.84 -13.16
C ASP A 594 -47.69 4.88 -14.71
N GLY A 595 -46.63 4.41 -15.40
CA GLY A 595 -46.64 4.12 -16.84
C GLY A 595 -45.28 3.63 -17.41
N LEU A 596 -44.19 3.94 -16.71
CA LEU A 596 -42.87 4.21 -17.29
C LEU A 596 -41.96 3.04 -17.72
N LEU A 597 -42.45 1.80 -17.90
CA LEU A 597 -41.55 0.68 -18.27
C LEU A 597 -40.95 0.74 -19.70
N ARG A 598 -41.54 1.55 -20.61
CA ARG A 598 -40.93 1.92 -21.90
C ARG A 598 -40.42 3.36 -21.91
N GLU A 599 -41.07 4.26 -21.18
CA GLU A 599 -40.70 5.66 -21.14
C GLU A 599 -39.33 5.84 -20.46
N SER A 600 -39.02 5.10 -19.39
CA SER A 600 -37.67 5.07 -18.80
C SER A 600 -36.56 4.65 -19.78
N GLU A 601 -36.81 3.69 -20.67
CA GLU A 601 -35.85 3.27 -21.69
C GLU A 601 -35.66 4.38 -22.74
N ILE A 602 -36.75 5.06 -23.12
CA ILE A 602 -36.72 6.21 -24.03
C ILE A 602 -36.02 7.40 -23.38
N GLU A 603 -36.31 7.73 -22.12
CA GLU A 603 -35.71 8.83 -21.35
C GLU A 603 -34.20 8.64 -21.17
N ILE A 604 -33.73 7.44 -20.82
CA ILE A 604 -32.29 7.15 -20.73
C ILE A 604 -31.63 7.28 -22.12
N LEU A 605 -32.26 6.76 -23.17
CA LEU A 605 -31.74 6.87 -24.54
C LEU A 605 -31.78 8.30 -25.08
N GLU A 606 -32.78 9.10 -24.71
CA GLU A 606 -32.89 10.52 -25.03
C GLU A 606 -31.89 11.36 -24.24
N PHE A 607 -31.67 11.09 -22.95
CA PHE A 607 -30.60 11.71 -22.18
C PHE A 607 -29.22 11.36 -22.79
N CYS A 608 -28.99 10.11 -23.19
CA CYS A 608 -27.78 9.71 -23.90
C CYS A 608 -27.64 10.38 -25.28
N LYS A 609 -28.74 10.73 -25.96
CA LYS A 609 -28.76 11.56 -27.18
C LYS A 609 -28.50 13.04 -26.86
N ARG A 610 -29.13 13.63 -25.85
CA ARG A 610 -28.85 15.01 -25.37
C ARG A 610 -27.37 15.16 -25.03
N LEU A 611 -26.76 14.19 -24.33
CA LEU A 611 -25.32 14.11 -24.07
C LEU A 611 -24.44 13.83 -25.31
N LYS A 612 -25.04 13.52 -26.47
CA LYS A 612 -24.35 13.35 -27.76
C LYS A 612 -24.34 14.63 -28.59
N ASP A 613 -25.30 15.52 -28.35
CA ASP A 613 -25.49 16.77 -29.09
C ASP A 613 -24.79 17.97 -28.42
N ILE A 614 -24.07 17.75 -27.31
CA ILE A 614 -23.18 18.74 -26.69
C ILE A 614 -21.95 18.96 -27.60
N GLU A 615 -21.80 20.15 -28.17
CA GLU A 615 -20.69 20.49 -29.10
C GLU A 615 -19.29 20.40 -28.48
N LYS A 616 -19.17 20.56 -27.15
CA LYS A 616 -17.92 20.49 -26.39
C LYS A 616 -18.14 19.85 -25.00
N PRO A 617 -18.24 18.52 -24.91
CA PRO A 617 -18.44 17.85 -23.62
C PRO A 617 -17.19 17.96 -22.75
N SER A 618 -17.36 18.08 -21.43
CA SER A 618 -16.24 17.97 -20.50
C SER A 618 -15.89 16.49 -20.26
N ASN A 619 -14.71 16.23 -19.69
CA ASN A 619 -14.33 14.89 -19.23
C ASN A 619 -15.34 14.30 -18.22
N VAL A 620 -16.08 15.13 -17.48
CA VAL A 620 -17.13 14.67 -16.55
C VAL A 620 -18.35 14.18 -17.33
N ASP A 621 -18.74 14.89 -18.39
CA ASP A 621 -19.91 14.53 -19.22
C ASP A 621 -19.64 13.25 -20.01
N ASN A 622 -18.44 13.11 -20.58
CA ASN A 622 -18.02 11.88 -21.26
C ASN A 622 -17.98 10.69 -20.29
N ASN A 623 -17.47 10.86 -19.06
CA ASN A 623 -17.48 9.80 -18.04
C ASN A 623 -18.90 9.41 -17.61
N ARG A 624 -19.82 10.37 -17.42
CA ARG A 624 -21.24 10.11 -17.10
C ARG A 624 -21.91 9.30 -18.23
N LYS A 625 -21.72 9.73 -19.47
CA LYS A 625 -22.25 9.10 -20.69
C LYS A 625 -21.73 7.67 -20.88
N VAL A 626 -20.41 7.48 -20.75
CA VAL A 626 -19.74 6.17 -20.79
C VAL A 626 -20.29 5.23 -19.71
N GLY A 627 -20.42 5.72 -18.46
CA GLY A 627 -20.96 4.94 -17.35
C GLY A 627 -22.40 4.49 -17.57
N LEU A 628 -23.29 5.41 -17.95
CA LEU A 628 -24.71 5.10 -18.20
C LEU A 628 -24.91 4.18 -19.42
N LEU A 629 -24.18 4.40 -20.52
CA LEU A 629 -24.24 3.50 -21.70
C LEU A 629 -23.75 2.09 -21.37
N SER A 630 -22.69 1.96 -20.57
CA SER A 630 -22.21 0.65 -20.10
C SER A 630 -23.26 -0.04 -19.22
N LEU A 631 -23.90 0.70 -18.32
CA LEU A 631 -24.89 0.16 -17.39
C LEU A 631 -26.20 -0.24 -18.10
N LEU A 632 -26.64 0.57 -19.07
CA LEU A 632 -27.78 0.25 -19.92
C LEU A 632 -27.52 -1.00 -20.77
N GLY A 633 -26.31 -1.15 -21.32
CA GLY A 633 -25.88 -2.39 -21.99
C GLY A 633 -25.96 -3.62 -21.07
N GLN A 634 -25.56 -3.49 -19.80
CA GLN A 634 -25.69 -4.57 -18.82
C GLN A 634 -27.15 -4.89 -18.48
N VAL A 635 -28.04 -3.88 -18.38
CA VAL A 635 -29.50 -4.08 -18.24
C VAL A 635 -30.06 -4.85 -19.43
N TYR A 636 -29.67 -4.50 -20.66
CA TYR A 636 -30.10 -5.21 -21.87
C TYR A 636 -29.60 -6.66 -21.92
N MET A 637 -28.36 -6.93 -21.49
CA MET A 637 -27.86 -8.31 -21.34
C MET A 637 -28.67 -9.09 -20.29
N ALA A 638 -29.00 -8.48 -19.15
CA ALA A 638 -29.83 -9.08 -18.11
C ALA A 638 -31.29 -9.32 -18.56
N GLN A 639 -31.84 -8.43 -19.39
CA GLN A 639 -33.14 -8.61 -20.06
C GLN A 639 -33.09 -9.78 -21.06
N ALA A 640 -32.04 -9.85 -21.88
CA ALA A 640 -31.85 -10.91 -22.86
C ALA A 640 -31.76 -12.30 -22.20
N ALA A 641 -31.07 -12.42 -21.06
CA ALA A 641 -30.95 -13.64 -20.27
C ALA A 641 -32.25 -14.10 -19.59
N ARG A 642 -33.25 -13.22 -19.47
CA ARG A 642 -34.60 -13.51 -18.91
C ARG A 642 -35.70 -13.58 -19.97
N GLY A 643 -35.41 -13.17 -21.21
CA GLY A 643 -36.38 -12.96 -22.26
C GLY A 643 -36.75 -14.22 -23.04
N GLU A 644 -37.88 -14.14 -23.76
CA GLU A 644 -38.19 -15.07 -24.84
C GLU A 644 -37.27 -14.83 -26.05
N PRO A 645 -36.98 -15.84 -26.91
CA PRO A 645 -35.93 -15.75 -27.92
C PRO A 645 -35.97 -14.51 -28.85
N LYS A 646 -37.17 -14.03 -29.21
CA LYS A 646 -37.33 -12.81 -30.03
C LYS A 646 -36.93 -11.52 -29.29
N VAL A 647 -37.18 -11.47 -27.98
CA VAL A 647 -36.78 -10.35 -27.12
C VAL A 647 -35.28 -10.43 -26.84
N THR A 648 -34.75 -11.64 -26.62
CA THR A 648 -33.31 -11.89 -26.46
C THR A 648 -32.50 -11.37 -27.65
N GLU A 649 -32.87 -11.70 -28.89
CA GLU A 649 -32.13 -11.23 -30.07
C GLU A 649 -32.11 -9.70 -30.19
N GLN A 650 -33.26 -9.04 -29.96
CA GLN A 650 -33.35 -7.57 -30.01
C GLN A 650 -32.50 -6.93 -28.91
N LYS A 651 -32.66 -7.37 -27.66
CA LYS A 651 -31.94 -6.78 -26.53
C LYS A 651 -30.42 -7.03 -26.58
N LEU A 652 -29.96 -8.13 -27.18
CA LEU A 652 -28.54 -8.30 -27.48
C LEU A 652 -28.02 -7.28 -28.51
N LYS A 653 -28.81 -6.90 -29.52
CA LYS A 653 -28.42 -5.83 -30.47
C LYS A 653 -28.37 -4.46 -29.80
N ASP A 654 -29.34 -4.17 -28.92
CA ASP A 654 -29.39 -2.92 -28.15
C ASP A 654 -28.20 -2.82 -27.15
N ALA A 655 -27.81 -3.95 -26.54
CA ALA A 655 -26.61 -4.06 -25.71
C ALA A 655 -25.33 -3.82 -26.52
N GLU A 656 -25.16 -4.49 -27.66
CA GLU A 656 -23.99 -4.32 -28.54
C GLU A 656 -23.83 -2.87 -28.99
N LEU A 657 -24.92 -2.20 -29.39
CA LEU A 657 -24.90 -0.80 -29.78
C LEU A 657 -24.43 0.12 -28.64
N SER A 658 -24.93 -0.13 -27.43
CA SER A 658 -24.57 0.63 -26.23
C SER A 658 -23.10 0.46 -25.87
N PHE A 659 -22.61 -0.78 -25.82
CA PHE A 659 -21.20 -1.08 -25.52
C PHE A 659 -20.23 -0.64 -26.63
N ARG A 660 -20.59 -0.77 -27.92
CA ARG A 660 -19.76 -0.24 -29.02
C ARG A 660 -19.66 1.29 -28.97
N THR A 661 -20.75 1.98 -28.64
CA THR A 661 -20.73 3.43 -28.46
C THR A 661 -19.83 3.82 -27.28
N CYS A 662 -19.94 3.10 -26.16
CA CYS A 662 -19.07 3.25 -24.99
C CYS A 662 -17.58 3.06 -25.35
N TYR A 663 -17.22 1.95 -26.01
CA TYR A 663 -15.84 1.66 -26.45
C TYR A 663 -15.30 2.74 -27.38
N ASN A 664 -16.10 3.19 -28.35
CA ASN A 664 -15.70 4.22 -29.32
C ASN A 664 -15.43 5.59 -28.67
N LEU A 665 -16.13 5.94 -27.59
CA LEU A 665 -15.87 7.15 -26.81
C LEU A 665 -14.60 6.99 -25.96
N CYS A 666 -14.50 5.90 -25.19
CA CYS A 666 -13.36 5.67 -24.29
C CYS A 666 -12.01 5.63 -25.01
N ARG A 667 -11.94 4.98 -26.19
CA ARG A 667 -10.70 4.90 -26.98
C ARG A 667 -10.27 6.26 -27.54
N HIS A 668 -11.24 7.12 -27.90
CA HIS A 668 -10.97 8.45 -28.45
C HIS A 668 -10.46 9.39 -27.36
N ASP A 669 -11.07 9.36 -26.18
CA ASP A 669 -10.77 10.29 -25.10
C ASP A 669 -9.57 9.87 -24.24
N SER A 670 -9.34 8.55 -24.06
CA SER A 670 -8.36 8.01 -23.12
C SER A 670 -7.40 6.97 -23.72
N GLY A 671 -7.53 6.65 -25.02
CA GLY A 671 -6.73 5.63 -25.69
C GLY A 671 -7.24 4.19 -25.50
N ASP A 672 -6.85 3.31 -26.42
CA ASP A 672 -7.32 1.92 -26.49
C ASP A 672 -6.99 1.05 -25.26
N LEU A 673 -5.86 1.33 -24.59
CA LEU A 673 -5.43 0.62 -23.39
C LEU A 673 -6.04 1.17 -22.08
N SER A 674 -6.89 2.20 -22.16
CA SER A 674 -7.52 2.74 -20.97
C SER A 674 -8.42 1.71 -20.26
N THR A 675 -8.46 1.79 -18.94
CA THR A 675 -9.26 0.92 -18.06
C THR A 675 -10.75 0.86 -18.44
N TRP A 676 -11.26 1.94 -19.05
CA TRP A 676 -12.63 2.05 -19.54
C TRP A 676 -12.80 1.48 -20.96
N ALA A 677 -11.88 1.77 -21.89
CA ALA A 677 -11.93 1.21 -23.24
C ALA A 677 -11.82 -0.33 -23.21
N LEU A 678 -10.86 -0.87 -22.45
CA LEU A 678 -10.70 -2.33 -22.29
C LEU A 678 -11.92 -3.00 -21.65
N ARG A 679 -12.60 -2.31 -20.70
CA ARG A 679 -13.86 -2.81 -20.14
C ARG A 679 -14.97 -2.83 -21.19
N ALA A 680 -15.19 -1.72 -21.88
CA ALA A 680 -16.24 -1.63 -22.88
C ALA A 680 -16.03 -2.65 -24.02
N LEU A 681 -14.78 -2.83 -24.46
CA LEU A 681 -14.38 -3.83 -25.45
C LEU A 681 -14.72 -5.27 -24.99
N TYR A 682 -14.42 -5.60 -23.74
CA TYR A 682 -14.78 -6.89 -23.13
C TYR A 682 -16.30 -7.11 -23.15
N GLU A 683 -17.09 -6.10 -22.76
CA GLU A 683 -18.56 -6.18 -22.73
C GLU A 683 -19.16 -6.32 -24.15
N VAL A 684 -18.59 -5.68 -25.18
CA VAL A 684 -18.98 -5.95 -26.59
C VAL A 684 -18.66 -7.41 -26.97
N ALA A 685 -17.51 -7.93 -26.57
CA ALA A 685 -17.10 -9.31 -26.89
C ALA A 685 -17.98 -10.36 -26.20
N GLU A 686 -18.36 -10.15 -24.92
CA GLU A 686 -19.38 -10.96 -24.23
C GLU A 686 -20.72 -10.93 -24.97
N CYS A 687 -21.17 -9.75 -25.42
CA CYS A 687 -22.42 -9.63 -26.17
C CYS A 687 -22.37 -10.39 -27.50
N LEU A 688 -21.27 -10.29 -28.25
CA LEU A 688 -21.06 -11.06 -29.49
C LEU A 688 -20.97 -12.58 -29.22
N ARG A 689 -20.44 -13.00 -28.06
CA ARG A 689 -20.45 -14.40 -27.63
C ARG A 689 -21.87 -14.92 -27.44
N GLU A 690 -22.73 -14.20 -26.71
CA GLU A 690 -24.12 -14.61 -26.50
C GLU A 690 -24.92 -14.61 -27.82
N GLN A 691 -24.61 -13.70 -28.75
CA GLN A 691 -25.13 -13.72 -30.13
C GLN A 691 -24.52 -14.82 -31.02
N ARG A 692 -23.51 -15.57 -30.55
CA ARG A 692 -22.72 -16.57 -31.30
C ARG A 692 -21.99 -16.02 -32.54
N ARG A 693 -21.72 -14.72 -32.58
CA ARG A 693 -21.04 -14.01 -33.69
C ARG A 693 -19.52 -14.01 -33.50
N TYR A 694 -18.94 -15.20 -33.44
CA TYR A 694 -17.53 -15.41 -33.10
C TYR A 694 -16.55 -14.76 -34.09
N HIS A 695 -16.92 -14.65 -35.37
CA HIS A 695 -16.09 -13.97 -36.38
C HIS A 695 -15.97 -12.46 -36.09
N ASP A 696 -17.08 -11.78 -35.80
CA ASP A 696 -17.08 -10.36 -35.47
C ASP A 696 -16.33 -10.08 -34.16
N MET A 697 -16.42 -11.02 -33.22
CA MET A 697 -15.70 -11.01 -31.94
C MET A 697 -14.18 -11.17 -32.15
N GLU A 698 -13.74 -12.04 -33.05
CA GLU A 698 -12.33 -12.16 -33.45
C GLU A 698 -11.82 -10.88 -34.11
N VAL A 699 -12.55 -10.33 -35.09
CA VAL A 699 -12.16 -9.09 -35.78
C VAL A 699 -12.04 -7.93 -34.78
N LEU A 700 -12.99 -7.82 -33.85
CA LEU A 700 -12.99 -6.81 -32.80
C LEU A 700 -11.82 -6.97 -31.83
N LEU A 701 -11.54 -8.18 -31.34
CA LEU A 701 -10.48 -8.41 -30.36
C LEU A 701 -9.08 -8.42 -30.97
N LYS A 702 -8.94 -8.69 -32.27
CA LYS A 702 -7.67 -8.55 -33.00
C LYS A 702 -7.19 -7.09 -33.10
N THR A 703 -8.02 -6.08 -32.85
CA THR A 703 -7.56 -4.68 -32.78
C THR A 703 -6.53 -4.48 -31.66
N LEU A 704 -6.67 -5.18 -30.53
CA LEU A 704 -5.68 -5.20 -29.44
C LEU A 704 -4.30 -5.73 -29.84
N ARG A 705 -4.22 -6.42 -30.99
CA ARG A 705 -3.02 -7.02 -31.57
C ARG A 705 -2.60 -6.36 -32.89
N SER A 706 -3.24 -5.24 -33.25
CA SER A 706 -2.96 -4.52 -34.50
C SER A 706 -1.69 -3.66 -34.45
N SER A 707 -1.17 -3.40 -33.25
CA SER A 707 0.10 -2.72 -33.00
C SER A 707 0.91 -3.50 -31.96
N SER A 708 2.20 -3.70 -32.23
CA SER A 708 3.14 -4.32 -31.29
C SER A 708 3.20 -3.59 -29.95
N ASP A 709 3.07 -2.27 -29.98
CA ASP A 709 3.22 -1.43 -28.79
C ASP A 709 1.99 -1.55 -27.88
N ILE A 710 0.80 -1.68 -28.49
CA ILE A 710 -0.45 -1.96 -27.78
C ILE A 710 -0.41 -3.38 -27.19
N GLU A 711 0.11 -4.35 -27.94
CA GLU A 711 0.23 -5.75 -27.49
C GLU A 711 1.22 -5.89 -26.31
N GLU A 712 2.40 -5.25 -26.37
CA GLU A 712 3.39 -5.30 -25.28
C GLU A 712 2.96 -4.52 -24.04
N GLN A 713 2.43 -3.29 -24.19
CA GLN A 713 1.90 -2.54 -23.04
C GLN A 713 0.68 -3.25 -22.43
N GLY A 714 -0.18 -3.83 -23.28
CA GLY A 714 -1.35 -4.60 -22.87
C GLY A 714 -1.03 -5.82 -22.01
N LYS A 715 0.13 -6.48 -22.20
CA LYS A 715 0.57 -7.61 -21.36
C LYS A 715 0.72 -7.28 -19.87
N THR A 716 0.80 -5.99 -19.50
CA THR A 716 0.82 -5.56 -18.09
C THR A 716 -0.57 -5.32 -17.48
N SER A 717 -1.64 -5.44 -18.26
CA SER A 717 -3.02 -5.13 -17.84
C SER A 717 -3.88 -6.38 -17.73
N ALA A 718 -4.32 -6.72 -16.51
CA ALA A 718 -5.24 -7.85 -16.27
C ALA A 718 -6.55 -7.75 -17.08
N LYS A 719 -7.00 -6.53 -17.41
CA LYS A 719 -8.21 -6.32 -18.24
C LYS A 719 -7.97 -6.59 -19.71
N PHE A 720 -6.81 -6.18 -20.25
CA PHE A 720 -6.39 -6.53 -21.60
C PHE A 720 -6.28 -8.05 -21.75
N LEU A 721 -5.64 -8.72 -20.79
CA LEU A 721 -5.47 -10.18 -20.80
C LEU A 721 -6.81 -10.92 -20.74
N LYS A 722 -7.81 -10.42 -20.00
CA LYS A 722 -9.21 -10.94 -20.03
C LYS A 722 -9.86 -10.85 -21.42
N SER A 723 -9.60 -9.77 -22.16
CA SER A 723 -10.07 -9.64 -23.56
C SER A 723 -9.32 -10.58 -24.52
N ILE A 724 -8.04 -10.89 -24.26
CA ILE A 724 -7.27 -11.87 -25.04
C ILE A 724 -7.68 -13.33 -24.76
N ASP A 725 -8.05 -13.65 -23.51
CA ASP A 725 -8.66 -14.94 -23.14
C ASP A 725 -9.90 -15.21 -24.03
N LEU A 726 -10.80 -14.22 -24.14
CA LEU A 726 -11.96 -14.26 -25.05
C LEU A 726 -11.58 -14.47 -26.53
N LEU A 727 -10.51 -13.83 -27.02
CA LEU A 727 -10.05 -14.00 -28.41
C LEU A 727 -9.66 -15.46 -28.69
N SER A 728 -8.86 -16.07 -27.81
CA SER A 728 -8.46 -17.48 -27.97
C SER A 728 -9.66 -18.45 -27.87
N TRP A 729 -10.68 -18.11 -27.08
CA TRP A 729 -11.94 -18.86 -27.05
C TRP A 729 -12.72 -18.74 -28.38
N ALA A 730 -12.86 -17.53 -28.93
CA ALA A 730 -13.57 -17.31 -30.20
C ALA A 730 -12.88 -17.99 -31.40
N LEU A 731 -11.55 -18.05 -31.40
CA LEU A 731 -10.76 -18.79 -32.40
C LEU A 731 -10.98 -20.31 -32.26
N MET A 732 -11.02 -20.84 -31.02
CA MET A 732 -11.28 -22.26 -30.76
C MET A 732 -12.67 -22.70 -31.27
N GLU A 733 -13.71 -21.92 -31.00
CA GLU A 733 -15.09 -22.21 -31.44
C GLU A 733 -15.26 -22.12 -32.96
N GLN A 734 -14.52 -21.23 -33.63
CA GLN A 734 -14.48 -21.15 -35.09
C GLN A 734 -13.69 -22.29 -35.77
N GLY A 735 -13.05 -23.18 -35.02
CA GLY A 735 -12.20 -24.23 -35.59
C GLY A 735 -10.75 -23.84 -35.88
N LYS A 736 -10.35 -22.60 -35.58
CA LYS A 736 -8.99 -22.06 -35.79
C LYS A 736 -8.08 -22.48 -34.63
N TRP A 737 -7.85 -23.79 -34.49
CA TRP A 737 -7.22 -24.34 -33.29
C TRP A 737 -5.74 -23.97 -33.14
N GLN A 738 -5.00 -23.80 -34.25
CA GLN A 738 -3.61 -23.35 -34.19
C GLN A 738 -3.54 -21.87 -33.76
N ASP A 739 -4.25 -20.96 -34.44
CA ASP A 739 -4.33 -19.54 -34.05
C ASP A 739 -4.74 -19.37 -32.56
N ALA A 740 -5.68 -20.20 -32.09
CA ALA A 740 -6.11 -20.20 -30.69
C ALA A 740 -4.99 -20.65 -29.74
N MET A 741 -4.19 -21.64 -30.13
CA MET A 741 -3.02 -22.09 -29.36
C MET A 741 -1.95 -21.01 -29.31
N ASP A 742 -1.62 -20.40 -30.46
CA ASP A 742 -0.59 -19.36 -30.57
C ASP A 742 -0.93 -18.17 -29.67
N VAL A 743 -2.21 -17.77 -29.60
CA VAL A 743 -2.69 -16.74 -28.66
C VAL A 743 -2.55 -17.22 -27.21
N CYS A 744 -2.95 -18.44 -26.87
CA CYS A 744 -2.75 -18.96 -25.52
C CYS A 744 -1.27 -18.98 -25.10
N GLU A 745 -0.37 -19.47 -25.96
CA GLU A 745 1.07 -19.57 -25.67
C GLU A 745 1.76 -18.19 -25.60
N THR A 746 1.37 -17.23 -26.45
CA THR A 746 1.91 -15.86 -26.43
C THR A 746 1.58 -15.11 -25.15
N PHE A 747 0.38 -15.30 -24.59
CA PHE A 747 -0.13 -14.49 -23.48
C PHE A 747 -0.22 -15.21 -22.13
N LEU A 748 -0.14 -16.56 -22.08
CA LEU A 748 -0.14 -17.28 -20.81
C LEU A 748 0.96 -16.81 -19.84
N PRO A 749 2.22 -16.57 -20.25
CA PRO A 749 3.24 -16.04 -19.32
C PRO A 749 2.88 -14.67 -18.75
N ALA A 750 2.20 -13.82 -19.52
CA ALA A 750 1.71 -12.53 -19.05
C ALA A 750 0.50 -12.70 -18.10
N MET A 751 -0.39 -13.65 -18.36
CA MET A 751 -1.51 -14.01 -17.47
C MET A 751 -1.02 -14.56 -16.14
N GLU A 752 -0.04 -15.47 -16.15
CA GLU A 752 0.59 -16.03 -14.96
C GLU A 752 1.33 -14.95 -14.15
N LYS A 753 1.94 -13.95 -14.82
CA LYS A 753 2.61 -12.82 -14.18
C LYS A 753 1.69 -11.72 -13.62
N VAL A 754 0.53 -11.48 -14.24
CA VAL A 754 -0.31 -10.28 -13.96
C VAL A 754 -1.66 -10.63 -13.34
N CYS A 755 -2.31 -11.69 -13.81
CA CYS A 755 -3.55 -12.19 -13.21
C CYS A 755 -3.25 -13.22 -12.12
N GLY A 756 -2.18 -13.99 -12.31
CA GLY A 756 -1.71 -15.02 -11.41
C GLY A 756 -2.14 -16.43 -11.78
N GLU A 757 -1.37 -17.42 -11.34
CA GLU A 757 -1.55 -18.84 -11.73
C GLU A 757 -2.92 -19.42 -11.36
N GLY A 758 -3.43 -19.07 -10.17
CA GLY A 758 -4.72 -19.53 -9.64
C GLY A 758 -5.92 -18.72 -10.12
N HIS A 759 -5.70 -17.58 -10.80
CA HIS A 759 -6.79 -16.73 -11.25
C HIS A 759 -7.57 -17.40 -12.39
N ARG A 760 -8.92 -17.29 -12.34
CA ARG A 760 -9.86 -18.01 -13.21
C ARG A 760 -9.47 -18.00 -14.69
N CYS A 761 -9.15 -16.85 -15.27
CA CYS A 761 -8.78 -16.75 -16.69
C CYS A 761 -7.48 -17.50 -17.03
N THR A 762 -6.48 -17.47 -16.14
CA THR A 762 -5.21 -18.21 -16.32
C THR A 762 -5.47 -19.72 -16.30
N VAL A 763 -6.29 -20.17 -15.36
CA VAL A 763 -6.73 -21.57 -15.25
C VAL A 763 -7.57 -21.99 -16.47
N ASP A 764 -8.47 -21.14 -16.95
CA ASP A 764 -9.34 -21.44 -18.10
C ASP A 764 -8.54 -21.44 -19.42
N VAL A 765 -7.50 -20.60 -19.58
CA VAL A 765 -6.55 -20.66 -20.69
C VAL A 765 -5.68 -21.93 -20.64
N ARG A 766 -5.14 -22.32 -19.47
CA ARG A 766 -4.42 -23.60 -19.30
C ARG A 766 -5.30 -24.81 -19.67
N LYS A 767 -6.57 -24.82 -19.23
CA LYS A 767 -7.56 -25.83 -19.68
C LYS A 767 -7.80 -25.77 -21.19
N ARG A 768 -7.88 -24.57 -21.78
CA ARG A 768 -8.08 -24.41 -23.23
C ARG A 768 -6.91 -24.97 -24.03
N GLN A 769 -5.66 -24.75 -23.59
CA GLN A 769 -4.48 -25.36 -24.20
C GLN A 769 -4.56 -26.89 -24.20
N SER A 770 -4.97 -27.53 -23.10
CA SER A 770 -5.08 -29.00 -23.07
C SER A 770 -6.13 -29.54 -24.05
N VAL A 771 -7.27 -28.85 -24.18
CA VAL A 771 -8.31 -29.15 -25.19
C VAL A 771 -7.81 -28.91 -26.61
N LEU A 772 -7.12 -27.80 -26.86
CA LEU A 772 -6.58 -27.43 -28.17
C LEU A 772 -5.51 -28.42 -28.64
N ARG A 773 -4.60 -28.89 -27.77
CA ARG A 773 -3.59 -29.91 -28.11
C ARG A 773 -4.25 -31.19 -28.66
N VAL A 774 -5.33 -31.65 -28.00
CA VAL A 774 -6.09 -32.83 -28.46
C VAL A 774 -6.80 -32.57 -29.80
N LYS A 775 -7.36 -31.37 -30.03
CA LYS A 775 -8.01 -31.03 -31.30
C LYS A 775 -7.01 -30.94 -32.45
N ILE A 776 -5.88 -30.25 -32.25
CA ILE A 776 -4.80 -30.09 -33.25
C ILE A 776 -4.21 -31.46 -33.62
N HIS A 777 -3.89 -32.31 -32.63
CA HIS A 777 -3.34 -33.63 -32.91
C HIS A 777 -4.29 -34.49 -33.75
N ARG A 778 -5.58 -34.53 -33.40
CA ARG A 778 -6.61 -35.22 -34.21
C ARG A 778 -6.80 -34.63 -35.61
N GLN A 779 -6.51 -33.35 -35.82
CA GLN A 779 -6.53 -32.72 -37.14
C GLN A 779 -5.34 -33.18 -37.98
N GLN A 780 -4.14 -33.22 -37.37
CA GLN A 780 -2.91 -33.71 -38.00
C GLN A 780 -3.02 -35.20 -38.36
N GLU A 781 -3.56 -36.03 -37.46
CA GLU A 781 -3.88 -37.43 -37.75
C GLU A 781 -4.82 -37.55 -38.96
N LYS A 782 -5.94 -36.81 -38.98
CA LYS A 782 -6.85 -36.83 -40.13
C LYS A 782 -6.18 -36.39 -41.44
N MET A 783 -5.38 -35.33 -41.42
CA MET A 783 -4.64 -34.87 -42.59
C MET A 783 -3.54 -35.86 -43.04
N ALA A 784 -2.98 -36.65 -42.13
CA ALA A 784 -2.02 -37.71 -42.46
C ALA A 784 -2.67 -38.97 -43.07
N TRP A 785 -3.98 -39.18 -42.89
CA TRP A 785 -4.73 -40.29 -43.50
C TRP A 785 -5.35 -39.96 -44.87
N PHE A 786 -5.55 -38.68 -45.19
CA PHE A 786 -6.08 -38.23 -46.49
C PHE A 786 -5.12 -38.23 -47.71
N PRO A 787 -3.80 -38.52 -47.65
CA PRO A 787 -2.96 -38.65 -48.86
C PRO A 787 -3.17 -39.95 -49.65
N TRP A 788 -4.09 -40.83 -49.22
CA TRP A 788 -4.32 -42.18 -49.78
C TRP A 788 -5.79 -42.43 -50.18
N MET A 789 -6.51 -41.38 -50.56
CA MET A 789 -7.78 -41.40 -51.30
C MET A 789 -7.76 -40.34 -52.40
#